data_AF-A0A3A6PFB6-F1
#
_entry.id   AF-A0A3A6PFB6-F1
#
_cell.length_a   1.000
_cell.length_b   1.000
_cell.length_c   1.000
_cell.angle_alpha   90.00
_cell.angle_beta   90.00
_cell.angle_gamma   90.00
#
_symmetry.space_group_name_H-M   'P 1'
#
loop_
_entity.id
_entity.type
_entity.pdbx_description
1 polymer ?
#
loop_
_entity_poly.entity_id
_entity_poly.type
_entity_poly.pdbx_seq_one_letter_code
_entity_poly.pdbx_strand_id
1 'polypeptide(L)'
;MDQMNSSSPALHEQTRHPLKAYARLLLALLLAFGSLGGMAPAAKAATFYPAELNSPLNNPFKGWAPRAEGGPYAQSHKLVYAGVTWKELEPTKGVYDWAGIEAKYKFSYWRSQGVRIVFRLLLDSPSGVAHRDIPDWLYNDMIAQEGTAGKPYQDNTGGMGTGNNTGFAPNYSSPYLIARHQLLINAIANRYYTQDAPIAFVQIGSLGHWGEFHSWPYVGPNNEQNYTGVFPPNSISNQYIQHYISAFQNKTDRIQVMIRRSVQLAVNNQLGMFNDMFGDQPSFDSSWGWYTGTQNGYWDDIGQQQPAYANFWNNAISAGEFYGGASGLQASLTSGAGFNETMRQLELSKPSWLGPNSPASYAIGNPYQANMDALEKRMGYHFVIKQAVHDASAPQGGTLPVALTVENKGVQHFPFNWPVELQIRSGSTIHAKATTSIQLKNWKTGTYTHNASIAIPSGLPAGSYTVAAAILDPATNAPAVDFANVGRLSDGSFPISTLNVTSGGGVTPPAITVDGSASDWSSVAAIASGSSSVAALKGLSSGNNLYLLVQGSGLTDTGAFYINADNNTATGYNATGWPSSGADYLLENNVLYQYTGSGNSWSWSQVATLGTGQYAKNASVVEIGLPLTSIGASSGQTVRVGYIRNGSATERLPAQNAALPAISL
;
A
#
# COMPACT_ATOMS: atom_id res chain seq x y z
N MET A 1 -0.85 -33.88 56.42
CA MET A 1 -1.49 -35.20 56.52
C MET A 1 -2.86 -34.99 57.14
N ASP A 2 -3.87 -35.33 56.35
CA ASP A 2 -5.23 -35.79 56.68
C ASP A 2 -6.26 -34.93 57.45
N GLN A 3 -7.20 -34.45 56.62
CA GLN A 3 -8.64 -34.74 56.62
C GLN A 3 -9.62 -34.01 57.56
N MET A 4 -10.80 -33.84 56.96
CA MET A 4 -11.94 -32.97 57.27
C MET A 4 -12.96 -33.57 58.27
N ASN A 5 -13.92 -32.69 58.64
CA ASN A 5 -15.29 -32.92 59.13
C ASN A 5 -15.42 -33.26 60.62
N SER A 6 -16.39 -32.75 61.40
CA SER A 6 -17.60 -31.94 61.16
C SER A 6 -18.19 -31.57 62.54
N SER A 7 -18.90 -30.43 62.69
CA SER A 7 -20.19 -30.31 63.43
C SER A 7 -20.62 -28.85 63.67
N SER A 8 -21.89 -28.56 63.34
CA SER A 8 -22.71 -27.40 63.77
C SER A 8 -23.30 -27.68 65.18
N PRO A 9 -24.09 -26.84 65.90
CA PRO A 9 -24.87 -25.63 65.49
C PRO A 9 -24.95 -24.47 66.55
N ALA A 10 -25.67 -23.38 66.26
CA ALA A 10 -26.70 -22.76 67.14
C ALA A 10 -27.24 -21.41 66.63
N LEU A 11 -28.53 -21.18 66.91
CA LEU A 11 -29.43 -20.10 66.50
C LEU A 11 -29.35 -18.81 67.34
N HIS A 12 -29.71 -17.67 66.73
CA HIS A 12 -30.49 -16.55 67.32
C HIS A 12 -30.85 -15.58 66.17
N GLU A 13 -31.98 -14.87 66.09
CA GLU A 13 -33.35 -14.93 66.60
C GLU A 13 -34.05 -13.79 65.82
N GLN A 14 -35.23 -14.03 65.24
CA GLN A 14 -36.06 -13.01 64.57
C GLN A 14 -37.06 -12.43 65.57
N THR A 15 -37.47 -11.16 65.37
CA THR A 15 -38.85 -10.56 65.49
C THR A 15 -38.74 -9.04 65.79
N ARG A 16 -39.55 -8.06 65.34
CA ARG A 16 -40.85 -7.98 64.61
C ARG A 16 -41.18 -6.51 64.17
N HIS A 17 -41.84 -6.36 62.99
CA HIS A 17 -42.92 -5.42 62.57
C HIS A 17 -42.72 -3.89 62.35
N PRO A 18 -43.62 -3.14 61.62
CA PRO A 18 -44.76 -3.51 60.73
C PRO A 18 -44.89 -2.74 59.36
N LEU A 19 -45.95 -3.11 58.62
CA LEU A 19 -46.46 -2.68 57.30
C LEU A 19 -46.68 -1.17 57.04
N LYS A 20 -46.51 -0.75 55.77
CA LYS A 20 -47.50 0.04 54.96
C LYS A 20 -47.05 0.25 53.50
N ALA A 21 -48.03 0.16 52.58
CA ALA A 21 -48.10 0.75 51.24
C ALA A 21 -47.45 0.06 50.02
N TYR A 22 -48.15 -0.92 49.42
CA TYR A 22 -48.10 -1.18 47.96
C TYR A 22 -49.47 -1.65 47.45
N ALA A 23 -50.33 -0.70 47.07
CA ALA A 23 -51.55 -0.99 46.31
C ALA A 23 -52.04 0.30 45.65
N ARG A 24 -51.42 0.70 44.52
CA ARG A 24 -51.92 1.67 43.52
C ARG A 24 -50.87 1.85 42.40
N LEU A 25 -50.53 0.81 41.65
CA LEU A 25 -49.82 0.98 40.36
C LEU A 25 -49.84 -0.29 39.47
N LEU A 26 -50.99 -0.96 39.33
CA LEU A 26 -51.07 -2.23 38.58
C LEU A 26 -52.19 -2.31 37.53
N LEU A 27 -52.73 -1.16 37.06
CA LEU A 27 -53.77 -1.19 36.01
C LEU A 27 -53.67 -0.08 34.95
N ALA A 28 -52.49 0.50 34.72
CA ALA A 28 -52.26 1.48 33.64
C ALA A 28 -51.02 1.16 32.78
N LEU A 29 -50.52 -0.08 32.82
CA LEU A 29 -49.35 -0.52 32.05
C LEU A 29 -49.64 -1.74 31.15
N LEU A 30 -50.88 -1.85 30.65
CA LEU A 30 -51.33 -2.97 29.82
C LEU A 30 -51.96 -2.56 28.47
N LEU A 31 -51.80 -1.30 28.04
CA LEU A 31 -52.33 -0.80 26.76
C LEU A 31 -51.32 0.04 25.93
N ALA A 32 -50.02 -0.11 26.16
CA ALA A 32 -48.96 0.52 25.35
C ALA A 32 -48.06 -0.48 24.59
N PHE A 33 -48.53 -1.72 24.38
CA PHE A 33 -47.92 -2.67 23.46
C PHE A 33 -48.76 -2.73 22.18
N GLY A 34 -48.58 -1.75 21.30
CA GLY A 34 -49.34 -1.64 20.07
C GLY A 34 -48.78 -0.61 19.10
N SER A 35 -47.47 -0.65 18.83
CA SER A 35 -46.77 -0.11 17.66
C SER A 35 -45.27 0.07 17.93
N LEU A 36 -44.61 -0.94 18.49
CA LEU A 36 -43.18 -1.09 18.22
C LEU A 36 -43.08 -1.68 16.81
N GLY A 37 -43.00 -0.79 15.81
CA GLY A 37 -42.55 -1.18 14.48
C GLY A 37 -41.25 -1.96 14.66
N GLY A 38 -41.22 -3.18 14.14
CA GLY A 38 -40.08 -4.06 14.27
C GLY A 38 -38.84 -3.33 13.76
N MET A 39 -37.96 -2.90 14.68
CA MET A 39 -36.57 -2.67 14.34
C MET A 39 -36.09 -4.00 13.77
N ALA A 40 -35.83 -4.03 12.46
CA ALA A 40 -35.07 -5.11 11.87
C ALA A 40 -33.82 -5.30 12.77
N PRO A 41 -33.52 -6.53 13.22
CA PRO A 41 -32.36 -6.75 14.06
C PRO A 41 -31.15 -6.16 13.33
N ALA A 42 -30.36 -5.33 14.02
CA ALA A 42 -29.08 -4.85 13.51
C ALA A 42 -28.34 -6.06 12.95
N ALA A 43 -27.96 -6.01 11.66
CA ALA A 43 -27.31 -7.12 11.00
C ALA A 43 -26.13 -7.55 11.89
N LYS A 44 -26.14 -8.80 12.33
CA LYS A 44 -25.10 -9.30 13.23
C LYS A 44 -23.81 -9.40 12.41
N ALA A 45 -22.75 -8.74 12.86
CA ALA A 45 -21.42 -8.86 12.27
C ALA A 45 -21.08 -10.35 12.11
N ALA A 46 -20.84 -10.76 10.86
CA ALA A 46 -20.44 -12.10 10.50
C ALA A 46 -18.93 -12.17 10.34
N THR A 47 -18.37 -13.31 10.74
CA THR A 47 -16.94 -13.57 10.61
C THR A 47 -16.72 -14.68 9.60
N PHE A 48 -15.90 -14.40 8.61
CA PHE A 48 -15.53 -15.31 7.53
C PHE A 48 -14.06 -15.68 7.66
N TYR A 49 -13.75 -16.95 7.40
CA TYR A 49 -12.40 -17.51 7.47
C TYR A 49 -12.04 -18.11 6.11
N PRO A 50 -11.49 -17.32 5.17
CA PRO A 50 -11.03 -17.85 3.88
C PRO A 50 -10.06 -19.01 4.07
N ALA A 51 -10.26 -20.09 3.32
CA ALA A 51 -9.41 -21.27 3.43
C ALA A 51 -7.99 -20.93 2.97
N GLU A 52 -7.01 -21.32 3.77
CA GLU A 52 -5.59 -21.13 3.47
C GLU A 52 -5.10 -22.16 2.44
N LEU A 53 -4.22 -21.74 1.53
CA LEU A 53 -3.54 -22.59 0.56
C LEU A 53 -2.08 -22.80 1.01
N ASN A 54 -1.70 -24.04 1.34
CA ASN A 54 -0.32 -24.38 1.68
C ASN A 54 0.49 -24.74 0.43
N SER A 55 0.85 -23.75 -0.39
CA SER A 55 1.59 -23.93 -1.64
C SER A 55 2.58 -22.77 -1.85
N PRO A 56 3.74 -22.99 -2.50
CA PRO A 56 4.55 -21.88 -3.01
C PRO A 56 3.73 -20.99 -3.94
N LEU A 57 4.02 -19.68 -3.94
CA LEU A 57 3.36 -18.70 -4.80
C LEU A 57 4.40 -18.02 -5.69
N ASN A 58 4.14 -18.00 -7.01
CA ASN A 58 4.98 -17.31 -7.99
C ASN A 58 4.65 -15.81 -8.07
N ASN A 59 4.95 -15.12 -6.98
CA ASN A 59 4.54 -13.75 -6.72
C ASN A 59 5.65 -12.74 -7.08
N PRO A 60 5.31 -11.50 -7.50
CA PRO A 60 6.31 -10.47 -7.82
C PRO A 60 7.32 -10.20 -6.70
N PHE A 61 8.53 -9.82 -7.07
CA PHE A 61 9.57 -9.32 -6.15
C PHE A 61 10.07 -10.29 -5.07
N LYS A 62 9.74 -11.58 -5.19
CA LYS A 62 10.24 -12.64 -4.30
C LYS A 62 10.60 -13.90 -5.08
N GLY A 63 11.24 -14.86 -4.41
CA GLY A 63 11.56 -16.15 -5.05
C GLY A 63 12.93 -16.14 -5.72
N TRP A 64 13.05 -16.82 -6.85
CA TRP A 64 14.28 -16.88 -7.63
C TRP A 64 14.46 -15.69 -8.56
N ALA A 65 15.71 -15.28 -8.74
CA ALA A 65 16.11 -14.23 -9.68
C ALA A 65 17.26 -14.72 -10.60
N PRO A 66 17.04 -15.73 -11.46
CA PRO A 66 18.09 -16.27 -12.32
C PRO A 66 18.53 -15.26 -13.40
N ARG A 67 19.61 -15.57 -14.12
CA ARG A 67 20.16 -14.68 -15.17
C ARG A 67 19.15 -14.37 -16.29
N ALA A 68 19.04 -13.11 -16.68
CA ALA A 68 18.06 -12.65 -17.66
C ALA A 68 18.40 -13.06 -19.11
N GLU A 69 19.68 -13.23 -19.43
CA GLU A 69 20.15 -13.73 -20.73
C GLU A 69 19.87 -15.24 -20.92
N GLY A 70 19.65 -15.97 -19.83
CA GLY A 70 19.34 -17.40 -19.85
C GLY A 70 17.86 -17.70 -20.13
N GLY A 71 17.40 -18.85 -19.66
CA GLY A 71 16.02 -19.30 -19.78
C GLY A 71 15.62 -19.84 -21.18
N PRO A 72 14.39 -20.38 -21.31
CA PRO A 72 13.35 -20.47 -20.29
C PRO A 72 13.77 -21.36 -19.10
N TYR A 73 13.30 -21.01 -17.91
CA TYR A 73 13.61 -21.74 -16.67
C TYR A 73 12.47 -22.68 -16.32
N ALA A 74 12.80 -23.85 -15.77
CA ALA A 74 11.81 -24.85 -15.41
C ALA A 74 11.04 -24.46 -14.14
N GLN A 75 11.71 -23.88 -13.15
CA GLN A 75 11.04 -23.36 -11.95
C GLN A 75 10.44 -21.98 -12.21
N SER A 76 9.34 -21.73 -11.52
CA SER A 76 8.63 -20.47 -11.58
C SER A 76 9.45 -19.33 -10.95
N HIS A 77 9.39 -18.16 -11.58
CA HIS A 77 10.03 -16.94 -11.08
C HIS A 77 9.29 -15.69 -11.60
N LYS A 78 9.42 -14.58 -10.87
CA LYS A 78 8.97 -13.23 -11.27
C LYS A 78 10.08 -12.17 -11.21
N LEU A 79 11.31 -12.61 -11.02
CA LEU A 79 12.51 -11.79 -11.12
C LEU A 79 13.55 -12.46 -12.01
N VAL A 80 14.37 -11.67 -12.68
CA VAL A 80 15.61 -12.10 -13.32
C VAL A 80 16.71 -11.08 -13.09
N TYR A 81 17.96 -11.51 -13.13
CA TYR A 81 19.14 -10.68 -12.90
C TYR A 81 19.83 -10.30 -14.21
N ALA A 82 20.10 -9.01 -14.42
CA ALA A 82 20.88 -8.47 -15.52
C ALA A 82 22.13 -7.76 -14.99
N GLY A 83 23.28 -8.46 -15.07
CA GLY A 83 24.59 -7.87 -14.80
C GLY A 83 25.15 -7.25 -16.08
N VAL A 84 25.06 -5.93 -16.18
CA VAL A 84 25.40 -5.16 -17.39
C VAL A 84 26.75 -4.49 -17.21
N THR A 85 27.69 -4.72 -18.13
CA THR A 85 28.98 -4.02 -18.08
C THR A 85 28.85 -2.60 -18.63
N TRP A 86 29.66 -1.67 -18.14
CA TRP A 86 29.67 -0.30 -18.70
C TRP A 86 30.05 -0.33 -20.19
N LYS A 87 31.01 -1.18 -20.57
CA LYS A 87 31.44 -1.34 -21.97
C LYS A 87 30.28 -1.68 -22.91
N GLU A 88 29.40 -2.58 -22.49
CA GLU A 88 28.22 -2.95 -23.28
C GLU A 88 27.19 -1.83 -23.34
N LEU A 89 26.99 -1.11 -22.24
CA LEU A 89 25.95 -0.09 -22.15
C LEU A 89 26.34 1.24 -22.83
N GLU A 90 27.60 1.65 -22.78
CA GLU A 90 28.09 2.90 -23.38
C GLU A 90 29.31 2.64 -24.28
N PRO A 91 29.15 1.89 -25.39
CA PRO A 91 30.28 1.51 -26.24
C PRO A 91 30.95 2.71 -26.91
N THR A 92 30.20 3.79 -27.12
CA THR A 92 30.70 5.08 -27.62
C THR A 92 30.38 6.17 -26.60
N LYS A 93 31.34 7.07 -26.35
CA LYS A 93 31.22 8.14 -25.35
C LYS A 93 29.92 8.95 -25.54
N GLY A 94 29.04 8.92 -24.54
CA GLY A 94 27.76 9.62 -24.54
C GLY A 94 26.65 8.98 -25.38
N VAL A 95 26.89 7.81 -26.00
CA VAL A 95 25.91 7.07 -26.80
C VAL A 95 25.66 5.71 -26.15
N TYR A 96 24.47 5.56 -25.58
CA TYR A 96 24.06 4.36 -24.84
C TYR A 96 23.37 3.33 -25.76
N ASP A 97 23.81 2.08 -25.72
CA ASP A 97 23.21 0.97 -26.47
C ASP A 97 22.05 0.31 -25.70
N TRP A 98 20.99 1.08 -25.45
CA TRP A 98 19.80 0.57 -24.75
C TRP A 98 19.17 -0.62 -25.46
N ALA A 99 19.12 -0.58 -26.80
CA ALA A 99 18.50 -1.64 -27.60
C ALA A 99 19.30 -2.94 -27.50
N GLY A 100 20.63 -2.88 -27.58
CA GLY A 100 21.49 -4.05 -27.42
C GLY A 100 21.37 -4.67 -26.04
N ILE A 101 21.40 -3.85 -24.97
CA ILE A 101 21.20 -4.33 -23.59
C ILE A 101 19.83 -4.97 -23.42
N GLU A 102 18.76 -4.27 -23.81
CA GLU A 102 17.39 -4.76 -23.64
C GLU A 102 17.12 -6.04 -24.43
N ALA A 103 17.74 -6.19 -25.61
CA ALA A 103 17.70 -7.41 -26.41
C ALA A 103 18.49 -8.56 -25.76
N LYS A 104 19.75 -8.32 -25.36
CA LYS A 104 20.62 -9.33 -24.72
C LYS A 104 19.97 -9.93 -23.47
N TYR A 105 19.40 -9.09 -22.62
CA TYR A 105 18.76 -9.49 -21.37
C TYR A 105 17.24 -9.70 -21.52
N LYS A 106 16.72 -9.75 -22.76
CA LYS A 106 15.35 -10.16 -23.09
C LYS A 106 14.25 -9.37 -22.36
N PHE A 107 14.42 -8.05 -22.19
CA PHE A 107 13.51 -7.19 -21.42
C PHE A 107 12.05 -7.32 -21.88
N SER A 108 11.79 -7.29 -23.19
CA SER A 108 10.43 -7.41 -23.73
C SER A 108 9.78 -8.76 -23.44
N TYR A 109 10.57 -9.84 -23.50
CA TYR A 109 10.09 -11.19 -23.18
C TYR A 109 9.75 -11.31 -21.69
N TRP A 110 10.65 -10.89 -20.79
CA TRP A 110 10.40 -10.94 -19.36
C TRP A 110 9.20 -10.08 -18.95
N ARG A 111 9.09 -8.88 -19.52
CA ARG A 111 7.92 -8.02 -19.33
C ARG A 111 6.62 -8.71 -19.75
N SER A 112 6.59 -9.44 -20.87
CA SER A 112 5.40 -10.15 -21.32
C SER A 112 4.98 -11.30 -20.39
N GLN A 113 5.91 -11.81 -19.58
CA GLN A 113 5.66 -12.84 -18.55
C GLN A 113 5.36 -12.24 -17.17
N GLY A 114 5.29 -10.90 -17.06
CA GLY A 114 5.15 -10.20 -15.78
C GLY A 114 6.38 -10.33 -14.88
N VAL A 115 7.54 -10.67 -15.44
CA VAL A 115 8.82 -10.78 -14.74
C VAL A 115 9.50 -9.41 -14.72
N ARG A 116 10.08 -9.01 -13.59
CA ARG A 116 10.86 -7.77 -13.43
C ARG A 116 12.36 -8.06 -13.32
N ILE A 117 13.17 -7.04 -13.52
CA ILE A 117 14.63 -7.17 -13.61
C ILE A 117 15.31 -6.60 -12.36
N VAL A 118 16.30 -7.33 -11.85
CA VAL A 118 17.35 -6.85 -10.96
C VAL A 118 18.51 -6.39 -11.84
N PHE A 119 18.83 -5.10 -11.82
CA PHE A 119 19.89 -4.52 -12.65
C PHE A 119 21.15 -4.29 -11.80
N ARG A 120 22.30 -4.81 -12.23
CA ARG A 120 23.61 -4.50 -11.63
C ARG A 120 24.52 -3.93 -12.72
N LEU A 121 25.03 -2.72 -12.52
CA LEU A 121 26.09 -2.17 -13.37
C LEU A 121 27.43 -2.73 -12.91
N LEU A 122 28.25 -3.21 -13.83
CA LEU A 122 29.55 -3.82 -13.58
C LEU A 122 30.67 -3.05 -14.28
N LEU A 123 31.74 -2.77 -13.52
CA LEU A 123 32.97 -2.15 -14.02
C LEU A 123 34.14 -3.14 -14.11
N ASP A 124 33.99 -4.29 -13.46
CA ASP A 124 34.96 -5.38 -13.39
C ASP A 124 34.20 -6.69 -13.14
N SER A 125 34.15 -7.56 -14.14
CA SER A 125 33.42 -8.83 -14.11
C SER A 125 34.37 -9.98 -14.45
N PRO A 126 35.23 -10.41 -13.51
CA PRO A 126 36.25 -11.42 -13.77
C PRO A 126 35.70 -12.66 -14.49
N SER A 127 36.50 -13.18 -15.44
CA SER A 127 36.17 -14.34 -16.27
C SER A 127 37.42 -15.22 -16.47
N GLY A 128 37.38 -16.23 -17.34
CA GLY A 128 38.56 -17.04 -17.64
C GLY A 128 39.53 -16.44 -18.67
N VAL A 129 39.25 -15.24 -19.21
CA VAL A 129 40.01 -14.64 -20.32
C VAL A 129 40.30 -13.16 -20.11
N ALA A 130 41.36 -12.64 -20.71
CA ALA A 130 41.71 -11.22 -20.63
C ALA A 130 40.66 -10.34 -21.35
N HIS A 131 40.09 -9.38 -20.61
CA HIS A 131 39.07 -8.46 -21.11
C HIS A 131 39.03 -7.18 -20.26
N ARG A 132 38.16 -6.23 -20.64
CA ARG A 132 37.84 -5.01 -19.88
C ARG A 132 36.34 -4.76 -19.94
N ASP A 133 35.77 -4.39 -18.81
CA ASP A 133 34.33 -4.10 -18.67
C ASP A 133 34.00 -2.61 -18.66
N ILE A 134 35.01 -1.75 -18.64
CA ILE A 134 34.87 -0.32 -18.97
C ILE A 134 35.05 -0.09 -20.49
N PRO A 135 34.35 0.89 -21.09
CA PRO A 135 34.51 1.21 -22.50
C PRO A 135 35.94 1.59 -22.89
N ASP A 136 36.36 1.28 -24.12
CA ASP A 136 37.72 1.58 -24.58
C ASP A 136 38.01 3.08 -24.63
N TRP A 137 37.01 3.91 -24.95
CA TRP A 137 37.15 5.37 -24.91
C TRP A 137 37.41 5.88 -23.48
N LEU A 138 36.80 5.26 -22.47
CA LEU A 138 36.95 5.66 -21.07
C LEU A 138 38.35 5.29 -20.58
N TYR A 139 38.80 4.07 -20.88
CA TYR A 139 40.15 3.62 -20.62
C TYR A 139 41.19 4.58 -21.23
N ASN A 140 41.05 4.92 -22.52
CA ASN A 140 41.99 5.80 -23.21
C ASN A 140 41.98 7.22 -22.64
N ASP A 141 40.80 7.77 -22.33
CA ASP A 141 40.66 9.10 -21.73
C ASP A 141 41.30 9.15 -20.33
N MET A 142 41.19 8.09 -19.52
CA MET A 142 41.84 8.00 -18.21
C MET A 142 43.36 7.93 -18.34
N ILE A 143 43.90 7.14 -19.28
CA ILE A 143 45.34 7.12 -19.57
C ILE A 143 45.83 8.50 -19.98
N ALA A 144 45.11 9.17 -20.88
CA ALA A 144 45.52 10.48 -21.40
C ALA A 144 45.49 11.58 -20.33
N GLN A 145 44.55 11.53 -19.39
CA GLN A 145 44.37 12.57 -18.37
C GLN A 145 45.13 12.30 -17.07
N GLU A 146 45.30 11.03 -16.70
CA GLU A 146 45.75 10.64 -15.36
C GLU A 146 46.95 9.67 -15.39
N GLY A 147 47.40 9.24 -16.57
CA GLY A 147 48.54 8.36 -16.76
C GLY A 147 48.29 6.88 -16.43
N THR A 148 47.15 6.54 -15.86
CA THR A 148 46.73 5.16 -15.58
C THR A 148 45.22 5.01 -15.65
N ALA A 149 44.73 3.89 -16.17
CA ALA A 149 43.31 3.56 -16.19
C ALA A 149 42.94 2.46 -15.18
N GLY A 150 43.92 1.81 -14.55
CA GLY A 150 43.67 0.66 -13.67
C GLY A 150 44.70 -0.45 -13.84
N LYS A 151 44.36 -1.65 -13.38
CA LYS A 151 45.23 -2.81 -13.31
C LYS A 151 44.62 -4.02 -14.05
N PRO A 152 45.24 -4.51 -15.14
CA PRO A 152 44.92 -5.83 -15.66
C PRO A 152 45.42 -6.90 -14.68
N TYR A 153 44.68 -7.99 -14.54
CA TYR A 153 45.04 -9.07 -13.63
C TYR A 153 44.71 -10.45 -14.21
N GLN A 154 45.42 -11.46 -13.70
CA GLN A 154 45.18 -12.86 -13.93
C GLN A 154 45.47 -13.63 -12.63
N ASP A 155 44.43 -14.08 -11.95
CA ASP A 155 44.54 -14.90 -10.75
C ASP A 155 44.62 -16.39 -11.11
N ASN A 156 45.84 -16.92 -11.08
CA ASN A 156 46.12 -18.35 -11.24
C ASN A 156 46.15 -19.10 -9.90
N THR A 157 45.93 -18.42 -8.77
CA THR A 157 46.00 -19.04 -7.43
C THR A 157 44.73 -19.81 -7.08
N GLY A 158 43.63 -19.57 -7.81
CA GLY A 158 42.31 -20.08 -7.47
C GLY A 158 41.68 -19.35 -6.27
N GLY A 159 42.31 -18.26 -5.81
CA GLY A 159 41.82 -17.44 -4.71
C GLY A 159 40.38 -17.02 -5.00
N MET A 160 40.15 -16.38 -6.15
CA MET A 160 38.83 -15.87 -6.58
C MET A 160 37.82 -16.97 -6.96
N GLY A 161 38.02 -18.20 -6.48
CA GLY A 161 37.27 -19.39 -6.88
C GLY A 161 37.88 -20.10 -8.08
N THR A 162 37.25 -21.21 -8.46
CA THR A 162 37.67 -22.07 -9.58
C THR A 162 37.56 -21.32 -10.91
N GLY A 163 38.61 -21.32 -11.75
CA GLY A 163 38.48 -20.92 -13.16
C GLY A 163 39.48 -19.91 -13.74
N ASN A 164 40.64 -19.67 -13.13
CA ASN A 164 41.64 -18.70 -13.61
C ASN A 164 41.05 -17.31 -13.89
N ASN A 165 40.63 -16.63 -12.83
CA ASN A 165 39.93 -15.34 -12.93
C ASN A 165 40.86 -14.24 -13.48
N THR A 166 40.49 -13.71 -14.63
CA THR A 166 41.25 -12.76 -15.44
C THR A 166 40.33 -11.59 -15.80
N GLY A 167 40.86 -10.37 -15.77
CA GLY A 167 40.06 -9.17 -16.02
C GLY A 167 40.86 -7.89 -15.85
N PHE A 168 40.16 -6.80 -15.53
CA PHE A 168 40.75 -5.49 -15.37
C PHE A 168 40.02 -4.69 -14.29
N ALA A 169 40.75 -4.34 -13.23
CA ALA A 169 40.25 -3.47 -12.16
C ALA A 169 40.50 -2.01 -12.53
N PRO A 170 39.46 -1.19 -12.78
CA PRO A 170 39.65 0.23 -13.08
C PRO A 170 40.33 0.98 -11.93
N ASN A 171 41.01 2.08 -12.25
CA ASN A 171 41.43 3.04 -11.25
C ASN A 171 40.18 3.74 -10.67
N TYR A 172 39.58 3.15 -9.65
CA TYR A 172 38.37 3.68 -9.02
C TYR A 172 38.56 5.08 -8.42
N SER A 173 39.80 5.50 -8.14
CA SER A 173 40.11 6.84 -7.62
C SER A 173 40.22 7.91 -8.71
N SER A 174 40.05 7.55 -9.98
CA SER A 174 40.04 8.48 -11.11
C SER A 174 38.90 9.50 -10.98
N PRO A 175 39.19 10.81 -10.87
CA PRO A 175 38.15 11.84 -10.91
C PRO A 175 37.36 11.81 -12.23
N TYR A 176 38.01 11.45 -13.33
CA TYR A 176 37.36 11.34 -14.63
C TYR A 176 36.34 10.19 -14.67
N LEU A 177 36.72 9.01 -14.16
CA LEU A 177 35.82 7.86 -14.04
C LEU A 177 34.60 8.18 -13.16
N ILE A 178 34.83 8.80 -12.01
CA ILE A 178 33.78 9.20 -11.06
C ILE A 178 32.78 10.15 -11.74
N ALA A 179 33.27 11.18 -12.45
CA ALA A 179 32.42 12.14 -13.15
C ALA A 179 31.58 11.48 -14.26
N ARG A 180 32.19 10.57 -15.05
CA ARG A 180 31.46 9.83 -16.09
C ARG A 180 30.43 8.86 -15.50
N HIS A 181 30.73 8.26 -14.34
CA HIS A 181 29.83 7.33 -13.66
C HIS A 181 28.54 8.05 -13.24
N GLN A 182 28.63 9.30 -12.76
CA GLN A 182 27.46 10.09 -12.44
C GLN A 182 26.50 10.23 -13.63
N LEU A 183 27.04 10.56 -14.81
CA LEU A 183 26.25 10.71 -16.04
C LEU A 183 25.57 9.40 -16.42
N LEU A 184 26.30 8.28 -16.34
CA LEU A 184 25.76 6.96 -16.65
C LEU A 184 24.62 6.57 -15.69
N ILE A 185 24.80 6.71 -14.38
CA ILE A 185 23.75 6.33 -13.40
C ILE A 185 22.51 7.19 -13.57
N ASN A 186 22.67 8.49 -13.86
CA ASN A 186 21.54 9.35 -14.20
C ASN A 186 20.82 8.87 -15.47
N ALA A 187 21.55 8.44 -16.49
CA ALA A 187 20.97 7.90 -17.72
C ALA A 187 20.19 6.60 -17.47
N ILE A 188 20.73 5.69 -16.65
CA ILE A 188 20.04 4.45 -16.24
C ILE A 188 18.74 4.77 -15.48
N ALA A 189 18.81 5.66 -14.49
CA ALA A 189 17.64 6.05 -13.71
C ALA A 189 16.55 6.71 -14.57
N ASN A 190 16.94 7.55 -15.54
CA ASN A 190 16.02 8.19 -16.47
C ASN A 190 15.41 7.20 -17.47
N ARG A 191 16.18 6.20 -17.93
CA ARG A 191 15.71 5.19 -18.88
C ARG A 191 14.61 4.31 -18.28
N TYR A 192 14.78 3.88 -17.02
CA TYR A 192 13.97 2.79 -16.48
C TYR A 192 12.94 3.19 -15.42
N TYR A 193 12.89 4.46 -15.00
CA TYR A 193 11.80 4.96 -14.15
C TYR A 193 10.55 5.28 -14.97
N THR A 194 9.93 4.23 -15.49
CA THR A 194 8.70 4.28 -16.28
C THR A 194 7.50 3.80 -15.46
N GLN A 195 6.28 3.96 -15.98
CA GLN A 195 5.08 3.48 -15.29
C GLN A 195 5.12 1.96 -15.06
N ASP A 196 5.62 1.20 -16.02
CA ASP A 196 5.76 -0.26 -15.94
C ASP A 196 6.96 -0.73 -15.11
N ALA A 197 7.96 0.15 -14.92
CA ALA A 197 9.19 -0.08 -14.17
C ALA A 197 9.79 -1.48 -14.45
N PRO A 198 10.39 -1.69 -15.64
CA PRO A 198 10.89 -3.00 -16.03
C PRO A 198 11.98 -3.51 -15.07
N ILE A 199 12.70 -2.59 -14.41
CA ILE A 199 13.61 -2.90 -13.31
C ILE A 199 12.91 -2.62 -11.98
N ALA A 200 13.04 -3.53 -11.02
CA ALA A 200 12.50 -3.39 -9.66
C ALA A 200 13.60 -3.06 -8.64
N PHE A 201 14.82 -3.55 -8.91
CA PHE A 201 15.96 -3.44 -8.02
C PHE A 201 17.19 -3.02 -8.79
N VAL A 202 17.97 -2.11 -8.23
CA VAL A 202 19.26 -1.68 -8.75
C VAL A 202 20.33 -2.02 -7.72
N GLN A 203 21.21 -2.95 -8.05
CA GLN A 203 22.37 -3.25 -7.22
C GLN A 203 23.52 -2.31 -7.59
N ILE A 204 24.09 -1.66 -6.57
CA ILE A 204 25.34 -0.92 -6.70
C ILE A 204 26.44 -1.95 -6.94
N GLY A 205 26.86 -2.09 -8.19
CA GLY A 205 27.90 -3.03 -8.61
C GLY A 205 29.14 -2.36 -9.22
N SER A 206 29.21 -1.03 -9.20
CA SER A 206 30.30 -0.29 -9.84
C SER A 206 31.64 -0.37 -9.15
N LEU A 207 31.75 -1.10 -8.03
CA LEU A 207 32.95 -1.17 -7.21
C LEU A 207 33.33 -2.62 -6.94
N GLY A 208 34.55 -2.97 -7.34
CA GLY A 208 35.16 -4.27 -7.08
C GLY A 208 34.72 -5.36 -8.05
N HIS A 209 35.36 -6.52 -7.90
CA HIS A 209 35.12 -7.72 -8.69
C HIS A 209 33.67 -8.16 -8.57
N TRP A 210 32.98 -8.36 -9.70
CA TRP A 210 31.55 -8.71 -9.80
C TRP A 210 30.60 -7.74 -9.07
N GLY A 211 31.09 -6.54 -8.72
CA GLY A 211 30.35 -5.56 -7.92
C GLY A 211 30.24 -5.90 -6.44
N GLU A 212 31.15 -6.72 -5.92
CA GLU A 212 31.11 -7.26 -4.55
C GLU A 212 31.81 -6.40 -3.49
N PHE A 213 32.27 -5.21 -3.87
CA PHE A 213 33.01 -4.30 -2.99
C PHE A 213 34.29 -4.93 -2.42
N HIS A 214 35.09 -5.56 -3.29
CA HIS A 214 36.48 -5.92 -3.00
C HIS A 214 37.26 -6.01 -4.30
N SER A 215 38.59 -5.89 -4.22
CA SER A 215 39.51 -6.32 -5.28
C SER A 215 40.42 -7.45 -4.78
N TRP A 216 39.87 -8.31 -3.92
CA TRP A 216 40.54 -9.49 -3.42
C TRP A 216 40.78 -10.53 -4.54
N PRO A 217 41.93 -11.22 -4.60
CA PRO A 217 43.05 -11.17 -3.65
C PRO A 217 43.91 -9.90 -3.79
N TYR A 218 44.26 -9.35 -2.63
CA TYR A 218 45.11 -8.16 -2.51
C TYR A 218 46.60 -8.48 -2.56
N VAL A 219 46.99 -9.70 -2.15
CA VAL A 219 48.39 -10.14 -2.15
C VAL A 219 48.53 -11.33 -3.10
N GLY A 220 49.46 -11.22 -4.03
CA GLY A 220 49.72 -12.23 -5.04
C GLY A 220 50.61 -13.36 -4.54
N PRO A 221 50.81 -14.42 -5.36
CA PRO A 221 51.62 -15.58 -5.00
C PRO A 221 53.11 -15.24 -4.76
N ASN A 222 53.60 -14.08 -5.23
CA ASN A 222 54.96 -13.59 -4.99
C ASN A 222 54.95 -12.30 -4.14
N ASN A 223 53.97 -12.16 -3.23
CA ASN A 223 53.80 -11.00 -2.35
C ASN A 223 53.49 -9.67 -3.06
N GLU A 224 53.02 -9.70 -4.31
CA GLU A 224 52.60 -8.51 -5.05
C GLU A 224 51.45 -7.82 -4.33
N GLN A 225 51.61 -6.55 -3.97
CA GLN A 225 50.54 -5.77 -3.36
C GLN A 225 49.50 -5.34 -4.40
N ASN A 226 48.25 -5.19 -3.96
CA ASN A 226 47.09 -4.86 -4.80
C ASN A 226 46.99 -5.80 -6.00
N TYR A 227 47.24 -7.10 -5.80
CA TYR A 227 47.50 -8.08 -6.86
C TYR A 227 46.47 -8.05 -7.99
N THR A 228 45.18 -8.03 -7.67
CA THR A 228 44.10 -7.94 -8.67
C THR A 228 43.46 -6.54 -8.77
N GLY A 229 44.04 -5.53 -8.13
CA GLY A 229 43.55 -4.15 -8.17
C GLY A 229 43.65 -3.47 -6.82
N VAL A 230 43.53 -2.13 -6.83
CA VAL A 230 43.40 -1.32 -5.61
C VAL A 230 41.90 -1.07 -5.37
N PHE A 231 41.37 -1.54 -4.24
CA PHE A 231 40.02 -1.17 -3.82
C PHE A 231 40.05 0.23 -3.18
N PRO A 232 39.15 1.15 -3.58
CA PRO A 232 39.18 2.52 -3.10
C PRO A 232 38.69 2.65 -1.64
N PRO A 233 39.20 3.64 -0.87
CA PRO A 233 38.68 3.94 0.45
C PRO A 233 37.27 4.55 0.39
N ASN A 234 36.58 4.59 1.54
CA ASN A 234 35.21 5.07 1.69
C ASN A 234 35.02 6.50 1.15
N SER A 235 36.02 7.39 1.25
CA SER A 235 35.94 8.74 0.68
C SER A 235 35.75 8.77 -0.84
N ILE A 236 36.23 7.74 -1.53
CA ILE A 236 36.08 7.55 -2.97
C ILE A 236 34.84 6.69 -3.26
N SER A 237 34.67 5.55 -2.58
CA SER A 237 33.51 4.66 -2.76
C SER A 237 32.18 5.40 -2.53
N ASN A 238 32.14 6.32 -1.56
CA ASN A 238 30.97 7.14 -1.28
C ASN A 238 30.53 8.00 -2.47
N GLN A 239 31.42 8.43 -3.35
CA GLN A 239 31.05 9.22 -4.53
C GLN A 239 30.25 8.38 -5.52
N TYR A 240 30.67 7.13 -5.77
CA TYR A 240 29.91 6.19 -6.61
C TYR A 240 28.54 5.89 -6.01
N ILE A 241 28.49 5.58 -4.70
CA ILE A 241 27.25 5.28 -3.99
C ILE A 241 26.29 6.49 -4.02
N GLN A 242 26.82 7.70 -3.84
CA GLN A 242 26.04 8.93 -3.87
C GLN A 242 25.38 9.16 -5.23
N HIS A 243 26.00 8.73 -6.34
CA HIS A 243 25.38 8.82 -7.66
C HIS A 243 24.08 8.00 -7.74
N TYR A 244 24.08 6.78 -7.19
CA TYR A 244 22.86 5.95 -7.13
C TYR A 244 21.79 6.58 -6.22
N ILE A 245 22.18 6.99 -5.00
CA ILE A 245 21.25 7.63 -4.06
C ILE A 245 20.59 8.85 -4.72
N SER A 246 21.39 9.73 -5.32
CA SER A 246 20.89 10.98 -5.93
C SER A 246 19.98 10.71 -7.13
N ALA A 247 20.32 9.74 -7.98
CA ALA A 247 19.56 9.42 -9.17
C ALA A 247 18.21 8.75 -8.86
N PHE A 248 18.12 7.98 -7.74
CA PHE A 248 16.96 7.17 -7.38
C PHE A 248 16.16 7.66 -6.16
N GLN A 249 16.58 8.72 -5.45
CA GLN A 249 15.91 9.21 -4.22
C GLN A 249 14.40 9.43 -4.36
N ASN A 250 13.94 9.92 -5.52
CA ASN A 250 12.52 10.20 -5.80
C ASN A 250 11.86 9.10 -6.66
N LYS A 251 12.43 7.89 -6.67
CA LYS A 251 12.00 6.76 -7.49
C LYS A 251 11.70 5.49 -6.67
N THR A 252 11.71 5.63 -5.35
CA THR A 252 11.63 4.53 -4.37
C THR A 252 10.24 3.89 -4.29
N ASP A 253 9.24 4.50 -4.92
CA ASP A 253 7.90 3.94 -5.10
C ASP A 253 7.87 2.74 -6.05
N ARG A 254 8.88 2.60 -6.92
CA ARG A 254 8.97 1.55 -7.96
C ARG A 254 10.33 0.86 -8.07
N ILE A 255 11.41 1.51 -7.63
CA ILE A 255 12.78 0.99 -7.75
C ILE A 255 13.49 1.11 -6.42
N GLN A 256 13.99 0.01 -5.86
CA GLN A 256 14.89 0.07 -4.69
C GLN A 256 16.35 -0.10 -5.09
N VAL A 257 17.21 0.73 -4.50
CA VAL A 257 18.67 0.61 -4.63
C VAL A 257 19.21 -0.28 -3.52
N MET A 258 20.14 -1.16 -3.86
CA MET A 258 20.70 -2.17 -2.97
C MET A 258 22.23 -2.17 -3.00
N ILE A 259 22.87 -2.51 -1.88
CA ILE A 259 24.33 -2.50 -1.73
C ILE A 259 24.85 -3.75 -0.99
N ARG A 260 26.07 -4.19 -1.31
CA ARG A 260 26.68 -5.38 -0.69
C ARG A 260 27.18 -5.13 0.74
N ARG A 261 27.68 -3.92 1.03
CA ARG A 261 28.37 -3.56 2.29
C ARG A 261 27.62 -2.47 3.06
N SER A 262 27.62 -2.55 4.39
CA SER A 262 26.98 -1.59 5.31
C SER A 262 27.76 -0.28 5.49
N VAL A 263 28.20 0.34 4.40
CA VAL A 263 28.87 1.66 4.44
C VAL A 263 27.95 2.75 5.02
N GLN A 264 28.52 3.81 5.61
CA GLN A 264 27.73 4.85 6.31
C GLN A 264 26.63 5.48 5.43
N LEU A 265 26.88 5.69 4.13
CA LEU A 265 25.86 6.21 3.23
C LEU A 265 24.67 5.26 3.06
N ALA A 266 24.89 3.94 3.09
CA ALA A 266 23.81 2.96 3.01
C ALA A 266 22.88 3.04 4.22
N VAL A 267 23.46 3.20 5.42
CA VAL A 267 22.72 3.37 6.67
C VAL A 267 21.89 4.66 6.63
N ASN A 268 22.52 5.78 6.29
CA ASN A 268 21.89 7.09 6.29
C ASN A 268 20.73 7.20 5.27
N ASN A 269 20.81 6.47 4.16
CA ASN A 269 19.83 6.52 3.07
C ASN A 269 18.92 5.29 3.02
N GLN A 270 18.98 4.45 4.05
CA GLN A 270 18.15 3.26 4.20
C GLN A 270 18.16 2.30 3.00
N LEU A 271 19.33 2.04 2.42
CA LEU A 271 19.44 1.20 1.23
C LEU A 271 19.10 -0.27 1.55
N GLY A 272 18.54 -0.98 0.55
CA GLY A 272 18.47 -2.45 0.63
C GLY A 272 19.87 -3.05 0.62
N MET A 273 20.00 -4.31 1.03
CA MET A 273 21.29 -5.01 0.94
C MET A 273 21.16 -6.36 0.26
N PHE A 274 22.23 -6.79 -0.40
CA PHE A 274 22.31 -8.10 -1.03
C PHE A 274 23.50 -8.90 -0.53
N ASN A 275 23.31 -10.20 -0.35
CA ASN A 275 24.31 -11.17 0.11
C ASN A 275 24.67 -12.17 -1.00
N ASP A 276 25.82 -12.03 -1.64
CA ASP A 276 26.26 -13.02 -2.65
C ASP A 276 26.94 -14.27 -2.04
N MET A 277 26.80 -14.47 -0.73
CA MET A 277 27.41 -15.56 0.04
C MET A 277 26.35 -16.41 0.79
N PHE A 278 25.09 -16.41 0.34
CA PHE A 278 24.00 -17.11 1.04
C PHE A 278 24.21 -18.63 1.01
N GLY A 279 23.96 -19.30 2.13
CA GLY A 279 24.16 -20.74 2.29
C GLY A 279 25.57 -21.14 2.73
N ASP A 280 26.52 -20.20 2.81
CA ASP A 280 27.86 -20.45 3.37
C ASP A 280 27.95 -19.93 4.80
N GLN A 281 27.99 -20.85 5.78
CA GLN A 281 27.98 -20.48 7.19
C GLN A 281 29.20 -19.64 7.62
N PRO A 282 30.46 -19.97 7.24
CA PRO A 282 31.63 -19.17 7.62
C PRO A 282 31.56 -17.72 7.15
N SER A 283 31.16 -17.49 5.90
CA SER A 283 31.02 -16.14 5.33
C SER A 283 29.81 -15.39 5.90
N PHE A 284 28.82 -16.08 6.44
CA PHE A 284 27.64 -15.48 7.07
C PHE A 284 27.90 -15.07 8.52
N ASP A 285 28.49 -15.96 9.33
CA ASP A 285 28.58 -15.83 10.80
C ASP A 285 29.83 -15.11 11.30
N SER A 286 30.93 -15.08 10.54
CA SER A 286 32.19 -14.46 11.00
C SER A 286 32.00 -12.99 11.39
N SER A 287 32.86 -12.44 12.26
CA SER A 287 32.71 -11.06 12.78
C SER A 287 32.65 -9.98 11.71
N TRP A 288 33.25 -10.23 10.54
CA TRP A 288 33.20 -9.39 9.34
C TRP A 288 32.36 -10.01 8.21
N GLY A 289 31.76 -11.17 8.47
CA GLY A 289 30.85 -11.89 7.57
C GLY A 289 29.59 -11.09 7.31
N TRP A 290 28.88 -11.44 6.25
CA TRP A 290 27.84 -10.58 5.71
C TRP A 290 26.73 -10.28 6.73
N TYR A 291 26.27 -11.27 7.50
CA TYR A 291 25.23 -11.05 8.50
C TYR A 291 25.78 -10.45 9.79
N THR A 292 26.69 -11.15 10.47
CA THR A 292 27.21 -10.70 11.78
C THR A 292 27.88 -9.33 11.69
N GLY A 293 28.66 -9.10 10.64
CA GLY A 293 29.28 -7.80 10.37
C GLY A 293 28.25 -6.71 10.11
N THR A 294 27.27 -6.95 9.22
CA THR A 294 26.19 -5.96 8.97
C THR A 294 25.41 -5.64 10.25
N GLN A 295 25.20 -6.61 11.14
CA GLN A 295 24.47 -6.37 12.39
C GLN A 295 25.28 -5.55 13.41
N ASN A 296 26.59 -5.74 13.50
CA ASN A 296 27.40 -5.21 14.60
C ASN A 296 28.40 -4.11 14.18
N GLY A 297 28.57 -3.90 12.88
CA GLY A 297 29.71 -3.18 12.33
C GLY A 297 30.95 -4.07 12.30
N TYR A 298 31.91 -3.73 11.43
CA TYR A 298 33.11 -4.53 11.20
C TYR A 298 34.23 -3.68 10.62
N TRP A 299 35.44 -4.25 10.60
CA TRP A 299 36.55 -3.74 9.79
C TRP A 299 36.57 -4.54 8.48
N ASP A 300 36.54 -3.85 7.35
CA ASP A 300 36.61 -4.48 6.04
C ASP A 300 38.02 -5.00 5.71
N ASP A 301 38.13 -5.65 4.57
CA ASP A 301 39.31 -6.34 4.07
C ASP A 301 40.46 -5.41 3.66
N ILE A 302 40.24 -4.09 3.64
CA ILE A 302 41.28 -3.06 3.50
C ILE A 302 41.43 -2.19 4.76
N GLY A 303 40.88 -2.63 5.89
CA GLY A 303 41.10 -2.02 7.20
C GLY A 303 40.27 -0.76 7.46
N GLN A 304 39.09 -0.63 6.84
CA GLN A 304 38.18 0.47 7.11
C GLN A 304 37.03 0.04 8.01
N GLN A 305 36.65 0.92 8.93
CA GLN A 305 35.51 0.68 9.79
C GLN A 305 34.20 0.91 9.03
N GLN A 306 33.34 -0.10 9.04
CA GLN A 306 31.99 -0.07 8.52
C GLN A 306 30.99 -0.07 9.69
N PRO A 307 29.98 0.81 9.68
CA PRO A 307 29.01 0.86 10.77
C PRO A 307 28.09 -0.36 10.78
N ALA A 308 27.47 -0.58 11.94
CA ALA A 308 26.34 -1.48 12.06
C ALA A 308 25.15 -0.94 11.26
N TYR A 309 24.46 -1.84 10.57
CA TYR A 309 23.17 -1.59 9.92
C TYR A 309 22.16 -2.68 10.31
N ALA A 310 22.02 -2.90 11.61
CA ALA A 310 21.17 -3.93 12.17
C ALA A 310 19.72 -3.80 11.70
N ASN A 311 19.15 -4.92 11.25
CA ASN A 311 17.75 -5.01 10.84
C ASN A 311 17.34 -4.04 9.72
N PHE A 312 18.25 -3.70 8.79
CA PHE A 312 17.95 -2.84 7.65
C PHE A 312 16.70 -3.28 6.86
N TRP A 313 16.43 -4.60 6.85
CA TRP A 313 15.27 -5.25 6.26
C TRP A 313 13.92 -4.75 6.79
N ASN A 314 13.91 -3.94 7.85
CA ASN A 314 12.72 -3.28 8.34
C ASN A 314 12.25 -2.10 7.46
N ASN A 315 13.11 -1.59 6.59
CA ASN A 315 12.87 -0.37 5.79
C ASN A 315 13.03 -0.60 4.27
N ALA A 316 13.94 -1.47 3.88
CA ALA A 316 14.24 -1.85 2.50
C ALA A 316 14.45 -3.36 2.39
N ILE A 317 14.39 -3.95 1.20
CA ILE A 317 14.50 -5.43 1.11
C ILE A 317 15.94 -5.93 1.29
N SER A 318 16.04 -7.14 1.84
CA SER A 318 17.23 -7.99 1.76
C SER A 318 17.13 -8.91 0.54
N ALA A 319 18.25 -9.28 -0.06
CA ALA A 319 18.33 -10.25 -1.17
C ALA A 319 19.71 -10.90 -1.22
N GLY A 320 20.04 -11.62 -2.29
CA GLY A 320 21.36 -12.21 -2.46
C GLY A 320 21.40 -13.28 -3.53
N GLU A 321 22.39 -14.15 -3.47
CA GLU A 321 22.48 -15.39 -4.23
C GLU A 321 23.15 -16.49 -3.42
N PHE A 322 22.96 -17.74 -3.83
CA PHE A 322 23.65 -18.86 -3.20
C PHE A 322 25.15 -18.81 -3.51
N TYR A 323 25.97 -19.11 -2.50
CA TYR A 323 27.42 -19.21 -2.64
C TYR A 323 27.86 -20.47 -3.39
N GLY A 324 29.10 -20.47 -3.91
CA GLY A 324 29.81 -21.68 -4.31
C GLY A 324 29.32 -22.34 -5.60
N GLY A 325 28.69 -21.57 -6.48
CA GLY A 325 28.19 -22.05 -7.78
C GLY A 325 27.21 -23.21 -7.64
N ALA A 326 27.28 -24.17 -8.58
CA ALA A 326 26.38 -25.32 -8.60
C ALA A 326 26.55 -26.22 -7.36
N SER A 327 27.79 -26.46 -6.92
CA SER A 327 28.08 -27.32 -5.78
C SER A 327 27.57 -26.72 -4.47
N GLY A 328 27.80 -25.42 -4.24
CA GLY A 328 27.32 -24.74 -3.04
C GLY A 328 25.79 -24.66 -3.01
N LEU A 329 25.16 -24.29 -4.13
CA LEU A 329 23.71 -24.32 -4.28
C LEU A 329 23.11 -25.70 -3.96
N GLN A 330 23.69 -26.78 -4.51
CA GLN A 330 23.24 -28.14 -4.26
C GLN A 330 23.39 -28.52 -2.78
N ALA A 331 24.51 -28.16 -2.15
CA ALA A 331 24.74 -28.40 -0.73
C ALA A 331 23.72 -27.66 0.15
N SER A 332 23.42 -26.40 -0.17
CA SER A 332 22.42 -25.58 0.55
C SER A 332 21.01 -26.17 0.47
N LEU A 333 20.65 -26.82 -0.63
CA LEU A 333 19.33 -27.43 -0.81
C LEU A 333 19.23 -28.89 -0.32
N THR A 334 20.35 -29.51 0.07
CA THR A 334 20.38 -30.90 0.53
C THR A 334 19.87 -31.00 1.97
N SER A 335 18.93 -31.92 2.21
CA SER A 335 18.31 -32.15 3.53
C SER A 335 19.34 -32.46 4.62
N GLY A 336 19.00 -32.11 5.87
CA GLY A 336 19.90 -32.23 7.02
C GLY A 336 20.62 -30.92 7.30
N ALA A 337 21.91 -30.97 7.63
CA ALA A 337 22.67 -29.80 8.06
C ALA A 337 22.66 -28.66 7.02
N GLY A 338 22.79 -28.98 5.73
CA GLY A 338 22.82 -27.98 4.64
C GLY A 338 21.52 -27.17 4.56
N PHE A 339 20.37 -27.85 4.45
CA PHE A 339 19.08 -27.16 4.38
C PHE A 339 18.67 -26.51 5.70
N ASN A 340 19.01 -27.10 6.85
CA ASN A 340 18.77 -26.48 8.16
C ASN A 340 19.52 -25.13 8.27
N GLU A 341 20.76 -25.09 7.80
CA GLU A 341 21.55 -23.86 7.77
C GLU A 341 20.96 -22.83 6.80
N THR A 342 20.52 -23.26 5.62
CA THR A 342 19.79 -22.42 4.67
C THR A 342 18.55 -21.77 5.31
N MET A 343 17.75 -22.54 6.04
CA MET A 343 16.58 -22.01 6.74
C MET A 343 16.96 -21.09 7.90
N ARG A 344 18.07 -21.35 8.62
CA ARG A 344 18.58 -20.43 9.64
C ARG A 344 18.98 -19.09 9.02
N GLN A 345 19.76 -19.10 7.95
CA GLN A 345 20.17 -17.87 7.26
C GLN A 345 18.97 -17.11 6.69
N LEU A 346 17.97 -17.82 6.16
CA LEU A 346 16.71 -17.23 5.71
C LEU A 346 16.02 -16.43 6.82
N GLU A 347 15.89 -17.00 8.02
CA GLU A 347 15.22 -16.34 9.16
C GLU A 347 15.99 -15.12 9.67
N LEU A 348 17.32 -15.20 9.67
CA LEU A 348 18.21 -14.16 10.15
C LEU A 348 18.34 -12.99 9.15
N SER A 349 18.61 -13.29 7.88
CA SER A 349 18.89 -12.28 6.84
C SER A 349 17.66 -11.85 6.03
N LYS A 350 16.54 -12.55 6.15
CA LYS A 350 15.22 -12.21 5.59
C LYS A 350 15.22 -11.83 4.09
N PRO A 351 15.89 -12.59 3.21
CA PRO A 351 15.91 -12.28 1.79
C PRO A 351 14.50 -12.30 1.19
N SER A 352 14.22 -11.35 0.31
CA SER A 352 13.04 -11.34 -0.53
C SER A 352 13.19 -12.32 -1.69
N TRP A 353 14.38 -12.35 -2.27
CA TRP A 353 14.72 -13.16 -3.43
C TRP A 353 16.19 -13.59 -3.41
N LEU A 354 16.50 -14.65 -4.16
CA LEU A 354 17.86 -15.19 -4.33
C LEU A 354 18.19 -15.44 -5.81
N GLY A 355 19.33 -14.94 -6.28
CA GLY A 355 19.91 -15.13 -7.62
C GLY A 355 20.97 -14.06 -7.96
N PRO A 356 21.81 -14.26 -9.00
CA PRO A 356 21.59 -15.20 -10.10
C PRO A 356 21.85 -16.68 -9.81
N ASN A 357 22.79 -17.03 -8.92
CA ASN A 357 22.99 -18.43 -8.54
C ASN A 357 21.79 -18.92 -7.71
N SER A 358 20.90 -19.64 -8.37
CA SER A 358 19.59 -20.06 -7.85
C SER A 358 19.14 -21.37 -8.54
N PRO A 359 18.22 -22.13 -7.94
CA PRO A 359 17.79 -23.42 -8.49
C PRO A 359 16.76 -23.28 -9.61
N ALA A 360 16.60 -22.11 -10.23
CA ALA A 360 15.53 -21.88 -11.20
C ALA A 360 15.62 -22.79 -12.45
N SER A 361 16.83 -23.23 -12.80
CA SER A 361 17.09 -24.15 -13.91
C SER A 361 16.81 -25.62 -13.58
N TYR A 362 16.61 -25.98 -12.31
CA TYR A 362 16.36 -27.37 -11.92
C TYR A 362 15.00 -27.84 -12.43
N ALA A 363 14.93 -29.07 -12.91
CA ALA A 363 13.68 -29.66 -13.38
C ALA A 363 12.60 -29.66 -12.29
N ILE A 364 11.34 -29.50 -12.68
CA ILE A 364 10.20 -29.67 -11.76
C ILE A 364 10.20 -31.11 -11.25
N GLY A 365 10.03 -31.28 -9.92
CA GLY A 365 10.05 -32.60 -9.29
C GLY A 365 11.46 -33.19 -9.10
N ASN A 366 12.50 -32.36 -9.20
CA ASN A 366 13.86 -32.76 -8.86
C ASN A 366 13.98 -33.18 -7.37
N PRO A 367 15.06 -33.90 -6.96
CA PRO A 367 15.21 -34.39 -5.59
C PRO A 367 15.18 -33.33 -4.48
N TYR A 368 15.40 -32.06 -4.82
CA TYR A 368 15.40 -30.93 -3.88
C TYR A 368 14.08 -30.17 -3.82
N GLN A 369 13.07 -30.55 -4.62
CA GLN A 369 11.84 -29.77 -4.80
C GLN A 369 11.14 -29.47 -3.47
N ALA A 370 11.03 -30.42 -2.56
CA ALA A 370 10.38 -30.20 -1.27
C ALA A 370 11.08 -29.11 -0.43
N ASN A 371 12.41 -29.05 -0.47
CA ASN A 371 13.20 -28.03 0.22
C ASN A 371 13.11 -26.68 -0.48
N MET A 372 13.10 -26.67 -1.81
CA MET A 372 12.84 -25.46 -2.60
C MET A 372 11.46 -24.88 -2.31
N ASP A 373 10.41 -25.70 -2.27
CA ASP A 373 9.04 -25.29 -1.96
C ASP A 373 8.92 -24.75 -0.53
N ALA A 374 9.61 -25.39 0.44
CA ALA A 374 9.65 -24.92 1.83
C ALA A 374 10.33 -23.55 1.94
N LEU A 375 11.45 -23.37 1.25
CA LEU A 375 12.18 -22.11 1.18
C LEU A 375 11.36 -21.01 0.50
N GLU A 376 10.76 -21.27 -0.67
CA GLU A 376 9.94 -20.30 -1.40
C GLU A 376 8.71 -19.82 -0.62
N LYS A 377 8.06 -20.72 0.14
CA LYS A 377 6.92 -20.34 0.99
C LYS A 377 7.34 -19.36 2.08
N ARG A 378 8.55 -19.51 2.62
CA ARG A 378 9.04 -18.68 3.73
C ARG A 378 9.81 -17.44 3.27
N MET A 379 10.52 -17.50 2.16
CA MET A 379 11.28 -16.39 1.55
C MET A 379 10.36 -15.29 1.02
N GLY A 380 10.77 -14.03 1.14
CA GLY A 380 9.92 -12.91 0.77
C GLY A 380 8.69 -12.77 1.66
N TYR A 381 7.61 -12.26 1.07
CA TYR A 381 6.29 -12.21 1.69
C TYR A 381 5.46 -13.45 1.35
N HIS A 382 4.48 -13.76 2.19
CA HIS A 382 3.52 -14.84 1.96
C HIS A 382 2.20 -14.49 2.67
N PHE A 383 1.34 -13.73 1.99
CA PHE A 383 0.13 -13.16 2.59
C PHE A 383 -1.01 -14.17 2.60
N VAL A 384 -1.60 -14.40 3.77
CA VAL A 384 -2.80 -15.21 3.97
C VAL A 384 -3.89 -14.31 4.54
N ILE A 385 -5.03 -14.21 3.88
CA ILE A 385 -6.23 -13.62 4.47
C ILE A 385 -6.76 -14.60 5.51
N LYS A 386 -6.66 -14.26 6.78
CA LYS A 386 -7.08 -15.12 7.90
C LYS A 386 -8.53 -14.92 8.25
N GLN A 387 -9.03 -13.69 8.12
CA GLN A 387 -10.37 -13.33 8.55
C GLN A 387 -10.89 -12.11 7.80
N ALA A 388 -12.19 -12.11 7.51
CA ALA A 388 -12.94 -10.91 7.17
C ALA A 388 -14.15 -10.80 8.10
N VAL A 389 -14.40 -9.60 8.65
CA VAL A 389 -15.55 -9.31 9.50
C VAL A 389 -16.36 -8.18 8.89
N HIS A 390 -17.62 -8.45 8.58
CA HIS A 390 -18.59 -7.47 8.11
C HIS A 390 -20.01 -8.01 8.32
N ASP A 391 -21.03 -7.17 8.16
CA ASP A 391 -22.41 -7.62 8.25
C ASP A 391 -22.75 -8.60 7.13
N ALA A 392 -23.39 -9.72 7.46
CA ALA A 392 -23.78 -10.73 6.46
C ALA A 392 -24.78 -10.19 5.43
N SER A 393 -25.49 -9.12 5.77
CA SER A 393 -26.43 -8.45 4.89
C SER A 393 -26.32 -6.93 5.01
N ALA A 394 -26.43 -6.24 3.89
CA ALA A 394 -26.43 -4.78 3.85
C ALA A 394 -27.42 -4.26 2.78
N PRO A 395 -28.06 -3.10 3.00
CA PRO A 395 -29.00 -2.54 2.03
C PRO A 395 -28.28 -2.01 0.79
N GLN A 396 -28.91 -2.11 -0.38
CA GLN A 396 -28.50 -1.35 -1.56
C GLN A 396 -28.40 0.15 -1.23
N GLY A 397 -27.41 0.85 -1.80
CA GLY A 397 -27.15 2.28 -1.50
C GLY A 397 -26.44 2.53 -0.16
N GLY A 398 -26.25 1.49 0.66
CA GLY A 398 -25.53 1.58 1.92
C GLY A 398 -24.01 1.56 1.76
N THR A 399 -23.32 1.41 2.89
CA THR A 399 -21.88 1.15 2.95
C THR A 399 -21.65 -0.14 3.72
N LEU A 400 -20.69 -0.95 3.27
CA LEU A 400 -20.24 -2.15 3.96
C LEU A 400 -18.87 -1.88 4.62
N PRO A 401 -18.82 -1.67 5.93
CA PRO A 401 -17.56 -1.71 6.68
C PRO A 401 -17.00 -3.14 6.67
N VAL A 402 -15.70 -3.28 6.42
CA VAL A 402 -14.99 -4.56 6.38
C VAL A 402 -13.73 -4.46 7.24
N ALA A 403 -13.62 -5.30 8.26
CA ALA A 403 -12.35 -5.53 8.96
C ALA A 403 -11.66 -6.75 8.34
N LEU A 404 -10.51 -6.53 7.70
CA LEU A 404 -9.71 -7.55 7.02
C LEU A 404 -8.47 -7.88 7.85
N THR A 405 -8.33 -9.14 8.27
CA THR A 405 -7.13 -9.64 8.97
C THR A 405 -6.28 -10.47 8.01
N VAL A 406 -5.03 -10.06 7.83
CA VAL A 406 -4.04 -10.70 6.96
C VAL A 406 -2.81 -11.07 7.79
N GLU A 407 -2.30 -12.28 7.57
CA GLU A 407 -1.03 -12.75 8.13
C GLU A 407 0.03 -12.80 7.02
N ASN A 408 1.18 -12.17 7.22
CA ASN A 408 2.35 -12.43 6.41
C ASN A 408 3.16 -13.56 7.05
N LYS A 409 3.10 -14.74 6.44
CA LYS A 409 3.89 -15.93 6.84
C LYS A 409 5.30 -15.94 6.24
N GLY A 410 5.64 -14.97 5.41
CA GLY A 410 6.99 -14.81 4.89
C GLY A 410 7.92 -14.12 5.89
N VAL A 411 9.23 -14.14 5.62
CA VAL A 411 10.25 -13.43 6.42
C VAL A 411 10.36 -11.94 6.10
N GLN A 412 9.78 -11.48 4.99
CA GLN A 412 9.97 -10.12 4.47
C GLN A 412 8.65 -9.44 4.11
N HIS A 413 8.62 -8.11 4.18
CA HIS A 413 7.49 -7.30 3.73
C HIS A 413 7.48 -7.15 2.19
N PHE A 414 6.36 -6.68 1.61
CA PHE A 414 6.33 -6.32 0.19
C PHE A 414 7.19 -5.05 -0.04
N PRO A 415 7.96 -4.95 -1.13
CA PRO A 415 8.92 -3.84 -1.33
C PRO A 415 8.24 -2.47 -1.55
N PHE A 416 7.03 -2.44 -2.09
CA PHE A 416 6.31 -1.22 -2.50
C PHE A 416 4.94 -1.09 -1.80
N ASN A 417 4.21 -0.01 -2.03
CA ASN A 417 2.84 0.15 -1.53
C ASN A 417 1.84 0.02 -2.69
N TRP A 418 1.73 -1.19 -3.24
CA TRP A 418 0.75 -1.50 -4.27
C TRP A 418 -0.68 -1.42 -3.69
N PRO A 419 -1.65 -0.85 -4.44
CA PRO A 419 -3.02 -0.69 -3.95
C PRO A 419 -3.67 -2.02 -3.56
N VAL A 420 -4.30 -2.05 -2.40
CA VAL A 420 -5.17 -3.15 -1.99
C VAL A 420 -6.62 -2.72 -2.21
N GLU A 421 -7.36 -3.46 -3.04
CA GLU A 421 -8.74 -3.20 -3.45
C GLU A 421 -9.70 -4.22 -2.83
N LEU A 422 -10.82 -3.75 -2.29
CA LEU A 422 -11.99 -4.56 -2.00
C LEU A 422 -13.02 -4.44 -3.13
N GLN A 423 -13.77 -5.50 -3.38
CA GLN A 423 -14.76 -5.59 -4.45
C GLN A 423 -16.07 -6.20 -3.94
N ILE A 424 -17.21 -5.72 -4.46
CA ILE A 424 -18.48 -6.45 -4.44
C ILE A 424 -18.74 -6.94 -5.85
N ARG A 425 -18.97 -8.23 -6.03
CA ARG A 425 -19.07 -8.84 -7.37
C ARG A 425 -20.06 -10.00 -7.45
N SER A 426 -20.47 -10.31 -8.68
CA SER A 426 -21.22 -11.51 -9.04
C SER A 426 -20.51 -12.20 -10.20
N GLY A 427 -19.91 -13.37 -9.93
CA GLY A 427 -19.00 -14.02 -10.87
C GLY A 427 -17.86 -13.09 -11.29
N SER A 428 -17.67 -12.90 -12.60
CA SER A 428 -16.66 -11.99 -13.14
C SER A 428 -17.06 -10.51 -13.07
N THR A 429 -18.35 -10.18 -12.90
CA THR A 429 -18.84 -8.79 -12.92
C THR A 429 -18.60 -8.11 -11.58
N ILE A 430 -17.81 -7.04 -11.58
CA ILE A 430 -17.57 -6.21 -10.41
C ILE A 430 -18.62 -5.09 -10.36
N HIS A 431 -19.35 -4.98 -9.26
CA HIS A 431 -20.41 -3.99 -9.05
C HIS A 431 -19.94 -2.79 -8.23
N ALA A 432 -18.96 -2.98 -7.35
CA ALA A 432 -18.36 -1.90 -6.56
C ALA A 432 -16.90 -2.21 -6.24
N LYS A 433 -16.11 -1.15 -6.02
CA LYS A 433 -14.69 -1.21 -5.67
C LYS A 433 -14.36 -0.18 -4.61
N ALA A 434 -13.39 -0.48 -3.75
CA ALA A 434 -12.81 0.48 -2.83
C ALA A 434 -11.32 0.20 -2.65
N THR A 435 -10.46 1.19 -2.93
CA THR A 435 -9.04 1.13 -2.58
C THR A 435 -8.88 1.43 -1.09
N THR A 436 -8.19 0.55 -0.38
CA THR A 436 -7.94 0.71 1.06
C THR A 436 -6.74 1.62 1.34
N SER A 437 -6.54 1.99 2.60
CA SER A 437 -5.36 2.74 3.07
C SER A 437 -4.15 1.85 3.41
N ILE A 438 -4.23 0.54 3.16
CA ILE A 438 -3.21 -0.44 3.51
C ILE A 438 -1.86 -0.07 2.86
N GLN A 439 -0.80 -0.10 3.67
CA GLN A 439 0.59 0.07 3.22
C GLN A 439 1.31 -1.29 3.34
N LEU A 440 1.50 -1.99 2.22
CA LEU A 440 2.05 -3.35 2.20
C LEU A 440 3.49 -3.44 2.75
N LYS A 441 4.26 -2.34 2.71
CA LYS A 441 5.58 -2.26 3.37
C LYS A 441 5.50 -2.46 4.89
N ASN A 442 4.35 -2.20 5.50
CA ASN A 442 4.16 -2.39 6.94
C ASN A 442 3.85 -3.84 7.32
N TRP A 443 3.49 -4.69 6.35
CA TRP A 443 3.22 -6.11 6.57
C TRP A 443 4.51 -6.92 6.63
N LYS A 444 5.27 -6.73 7.70
CA LYS A 444 6.38 -7.61 8.11
C LYS A 444 5.83 -8.97 8.54
N THR A 445 6.68 -9.92 8.93
CA THR A 445 6.20 -11.21 9.46
C THR A 445 5.24 -10.98 10.64
N GLY A 446 4.03 -11.52 10.56
CA GLY A 446 3.00 -11.37 11.60
C GLY A 446 1.60 -11.10 11.06
N THR A 447 0.68 -10.77 11.96
CA THR A 447 -0.74 -10.60 11.68
C THR A 447 -1.16 -9.14 11.81
N TYR A 448 -1.98 -8.66 10.86
CA TYR A 448 -2.44 -7.28 10.78
C TYR A 448 -3.93 -7.24 10.50
N THR A 449 -4.66 -6.38 11.20
CA THR A 449 -6.08 -6.11 10.97
C THR A 449 -6.27 -4.68 10.47
N HIS A 450 -7.00 -4.53 9.37
CA HIS A 450 -7.28 -3.24 8.73
C HIS A 450 -8.78 -3.06 8.57
N ASN A 451 -9.26 -1.86 8.85
CA ASN A 451 -10.64 -1.48 8.59
C ASN A 451 -10.71 -0.71 7.26
N ALA A 452 -11.63 -1.13 6.41
CA ALA A 452 -11.97 -0.46 5.15
C ALA A 452 -13.49 -0.39 5.01
N SER A 453 -13.97 0.29 3.99
CA SER A 453 -15.40 0.35 3.68
C SER A 453 -15.60 0.39 2.18
N ILE A 454 -16.66 -0.27 1.71
CA ILE A 454 -17.05 -0.27 0.29
C ILE A 454 -18.49 0.21 0.15
N ALA A 455 -18.70 1.20 -0.71
CA ALA A 455 -20.05 1.70 -1.00
C ALA A 455 -20.81 0.68 -1.84
N ILE A 456 -22.06 0.40 -1.47
CA ILE A 456 -22.97 -0.49 -2.19
C ILE A 456 -23.80 0.39 -3.13
N PRO A 457 -23.78 0.19 -4.47
CA PRO A 457 -24.56 0.99 -5.39
C PRO A 457 -26.06 0.95 -5.05
N SER A 458 -26.75 2.08 -5.15
CA SER A 458 -28.20 2.18 -4.88
C SER A 458 -29.05 1.35 -5.83
N GLY A 459 -28.57 1.17 -7.07
CA GLY A 459 -29.21 0.33 -8.08
C GLY A 459 -28.77 -1.13 -8.09
N LEU A 460 -27.96 -1.58 -7.13
CA LEU A 460 -27.52 -2.98 -7.08
C LEU A 460 -28.69 -3.87 -6.63
N PRO A 461 -29.18 -4.82 -7.46
CA PRO A 461 -30.33 -5.63 -7.10
C PRO A 461 -30.11 -6.44 -5.83
N ALA A 462 -31.18 -6.65 -5.07
CA ALA A 462 -31.15 -7.55 -3.92
C ALA A 462 -30.70 -8.96 -4.35
N GLY A 463 -29.81 -9.58 -3.57
CA GLY A 463 -29.27 -10.90 -3.87
C GLY A 463 -27.97 -11.20 -3.15
N SER A 464 -27.42 -12.38 -3.43
CA SER A 464 -26.13 -12.82 -2.90
C SER A 464 -24.99 -12.37 -3.81
N TYR A 465 -23.98 -11.74 -3.22
CA TYR A 465 -22.77 -11.25 -3.87
C TYR A 465 -21.54 -11.80 -3.17
N THR A 466 -20.41 -11.80 -3.86
CA THR A 466 -19.10 -12.12 -3.31
C THR A 466 -18.39 -10.82 -2.94
N VAL A 467 -17.81 -10.77 -1.73
CA VAL A 467 -16.80 -9.78 -1.41
C VAL A 467 -15.44 -10.38 -1.75
N ALA A 468 -14.62 -9.65 -2.50
CA ALA A 468 -13.29 -10.09 -2.88
C ALA A 468 -12.22 -9.05 -2.53
N ALA A 469 -10.98 -9.49 -2.38
CA ALA A 469 -9.81 -8.65 -2.20
C ALA A 469 -8.81 -8.87 -3.33
N ALA A 470 -8.09 -7.82 -3.72
CA ALA A 470 -7.02 -7.87 -4.71
C ALA A 470 -5.88 -6.93 -4.33
N ILE A 471 -4.66 -7.26 -4.73
CA ILE A 471 -3.51 -6.36 -4.69
C ILE A 471 -3.12 -6.06 -6.14
N LEU A 472 -3.20 -4.78 -6.51
CA LEU A 472 -3.12 -4.35 -7.91
C LEU A 472 -1.68 -3.93 -8.27
N ASP A 473 -1.21 -4.31 -9.46
CA ASP A 473 -0.02 -3.68 -10.06
C ASP A 473 -0.40 -2.25 -10.51
N PRO A 474 0.21 -1.18 -9.96
CA PRO A 474 -0.11 0.21 -10.32
C PRO A 474 0.05 0.52 -11.81
N ALA A 475 0.87 -0.25 -12.54
CA ALA A 475 1.09 -0.04 -13.97
C ALA A 475 -0.10 -0.52 -14.81
N THR A 476 -0.77 -1.59 -14.38
CA THR A 476 -1.85 -2.25 -15.15
C THR A 476 -3.23 -2.05 -14.53
N ASN A 477 -3.27 -1.64 -13.25
CA ASN A 477 -4.47 -1.58 -12.43
C ASN A 477 -5.22 -2.92 -12.34
N ALA A 478 -4.49 -4.04 -12.50
CA ALA A 478 -5.02 -5.40 -12.45
C ALA A 478 -4.44 -6.17 -11.25
N PRO A 479 -5.16 -7.16 -10.69
CA PRO A 479 -4.64 -8.02 -9.63
C PRO A 479 -3.35 -8.73 -10.09
N ALA A 480 -2.29 -8.60 -9.28
CA ALA A 480 -0.96 -9.08 -9.66
C ALA A 480 -0.19 -9.76 -8.51
N VAL A 481 -0.72 -9.72 -7.29
CA VAL A 481 -0.17 -10.44 -6.14
C VAL A 481 -1.22 -11.40 -5.61
N ASP A 482 -0.84 -12.66 -5.53
CA ASP A 482 -1.66 -13.75 -5.04
C ASP A 482 -1.61 -13.83 -3.52
N PHE A 483 -2.77 -14.04 -2.90
CA PHE A 483 -2.87 -14.49 -1.51
C PHE A 483 -2.74 -16.02 -1.44
N ALA A 484 -2.17 -16.53 -0.36
CA ALA A 484 -2.11 -17.96 -0.04
C ALA A 484 -3.45 -18.46 0.49
N ASN A 485 -4.49 -18.29 -0.32
CA ASN A 485 -5.86 -18.70 -0.04
C ASN A 485 -6.42 -19.51 -1.22
N VAL A 486 -7.34 -20.42 -0.93
CA VAL A 486 -8.05 -21.20 -1.96
C VAL A 486 -9.10 -20.31 -2.64
N GLY A 487 -9.41 -20.60 -3.92
CA GLY A 487 -10.52 -19.96 -4.63
C GLY A 487 -10.16 -18.70 -5.40
N ARG A 488 -8.87 -18.48 -5.70
CA ARG A 488 -8.40 -17.42 -6.62
C ARG A 488 -9.25 -17.37 -7.89
N LEU A 489 -9.80 -16.21 -8.21
CA LEU A 489 -10.60 -15.99 -9.41
C LEU A 489 -9.72 -15.85 -10.66
N SER A 490 -10.32 -15.95 -11.84
CA SER A 490 -9.61 -15.87 -13.12
C SER A 490 -8.92 -14.52 -13.35
N ASP A 491 -9.45 -13.44 -12.77
CA ASP A 491 -8.84 -12.11 -12.81
C ASP A 491 -7.73 -11.90 -11.76
N GLY A 492 -7.51 -12.88 -10.87
CA GLY A 492 -6.51 -12.85 -9.82
C GLY A 492 -6.94 -12.24 -8.48
N SER A 493 -8.19 -11.80 -8.37
CA SER A 493 -8.77 -11.45 -7.06
C SER A 493 -9.14 -12.69 -6.25
N PHE A 494 -9.33 -12.52 -4.94
CA PHE A 494 -9.61 -13.60 -4.01
C PHE A 494 -10.96 -13.38 -3.32
N PRO A 495 -11.90 -14.33 -3.39
CA PRO A 495 -13.14 -14.25 -2.64
C PRO A 495 -12.82 -14.37 -1.14
N ILE A 496 -13.28 -13.40 -0.34
CA ILE A 496 -13.06 -13.39 1.10
C ILE A 496 -14.33 -13.73 1.89
N SER A 497 -15.50 -13.49 1.32
CA SER A 497 -16.79 -13.74 1.98
C SER A 497 -17.97 -13.60 1.01
N THR A 498 -19.17 -13.81 1.52
CA THR A 498 -20.44 -13.54 0.84
C THR A 498 -21.18 -12.38 1.52
N LEU A 499 -21.90 -11.60 0.73
CA LEU A 499 -22.74 -10.50 1.16
C LEU A 499 -24.14 -10.70 0.59
N ASN A 500 -25.16 -10.73 1.44
CA ASN A 500 -26.54 -10.65 1.00
C ASN A 500 -26.97 -9.18 0.91
N VAL A 501 -26.98 -8.62 -0.30
CA VAL A 501 -27.55 -7.30 -0.52
C VAL A 501 -29.05 -7.42 -0.38
N THR A 502 -29.61 -6.74 0.61
CA THR A 502 -31.07 -6.67 0.74
C THR A 502 -31.56 -5.55 -0.16
N SER A 503 -32.79 -5.70 -0.64
CA SER A 503 -33.57 -4.54 -1.07
C SER A 503 -33.55 -3.63 0.15
N GLY A 504 -32.71 -2.58 0.11
CA GLY A 504 -32.76 -1.57 1.15
C GLY A 504 -34.23 -1.19 1.25
N GLY A 505 -34.79 -1.21 2.47
CA GLY A 505 -36.19 -0.90 2.72
C GLY A 505 -36.51 0.35 1.92
N GLY A 506 -37.09 0.12 0.74
CA GLY A 506 -37.23 1.12 -0.28
C GLY A 506 -38.42 1.90 0.16
N VAL A 507 -38.23 2.81 1.10
CA VAL A 507 -38.99 4.03 1.02
C VAL A 507 -38.46 4.63 -0.28
N THR A 508 -39.16 4.38 -1.39
CA THR A 508 -39.21 5.35 -2.47
C THR A 508 -39.25 6.69 -1.75
N PRO A 509 -38.26 7.58 -1.93
CA PRO A 509 -38.29 8.88 -1.29
C PRO A 509 -39.71 9.43 -1.53
N PRO A 510 -40.43 9.84 -0.47
CA PRO A 510 -41.82 10.22 -0.63
C PRO A 510 -41.92 11.19 -1.79
N ALA A 511 -42.93 11.01 -2.65
CA ALA A 511 -43.16 11.92 -3.75
C ALA A 511 -43.57 13.27 -3.14
N ILE A 512 -42.59 14.16 -2.97
CA ILE A 512 -42.80 15.48 -2.36
C ILE A 512 -43.54 16.35 -3.37
N THR A 513 -44.67 16.89 -2.94
CA THR A 513 -45.43 17.90 -3.69
C THR A 513 -45.33 19.21 -2.93
N VAL A 514 -44.70 20.22 -3.52
CA VAL A 514 -44.54 21.53 -2.87
C VAL A 514 -45.88 22.28 -2.87
N ASP A 515 -46.69 22.03 -1.84
CA ASP A 515 -48.04 22.56 -1.66
C ASP A 515 -48.25 23.26 -0.29
N GLY A 516 -47.22 23.27 0.55
CA GLY A 516 -47.26 23.88 1.88
C GLY A 516 -47.84 22.96 2.95
N SER A 517 -48.04 21.69 2.64
CA SER A 517 -48.37 20.63 3.60
C SER A 517 -47.10 19.90 4.04
N ALA A 518 -47.12 19.35 5.26
CA ALA A 518 -46.05 18.48 5.75
C ALA A 518 -46.44 16.98 5.72
N SER A 519 -47.55 16.64 5.07
CA SER A 519 -48.14 15.30 5.11
C SER A 519 -47.30 14.23 4.41
N ASP A 520 -46.79 14.54 3.23
CA ASP A 520 -45.86 13.73 2.43
C ASP A 520 -44.45 13.67 3.03
N TRP A 521 -44.11 14.58 3.95
CA TRP A 521 -42.89 14.56 4.74
C TRP A 521 -42.93 13.68 6.00
N SER A 522 -44.02 12.96 6.23
CA SER A 522 -44.22 12.16 7.45
C SER A 522 -43.19 11.04 7.64
N SER A 523 -42.67 10.47 6.55
CA SER A 523 -41.61 9.44 6.57
C SER A 523 -40.18 10.02 6.55
N VAL A 524 -40.03 11.33 6.38
CA VAL A 524 -38.73 12.01 6.34
C VAL A 524 -38.35 12.44 7.76
N ALA A 525 -37.20 11.99 8.25
CA ALA A 525 -36.68 12.42 9.53
C ALA A 525 -36.21 13.89 9.48
N ALA A 526 -36.27 14.59 10.62
CA ALA A 526 -35.69 15.92 10.72
C ALA A 526 -34.16 15.84 10.71
N ILE A 527 -33.52 16.63 9.85
CA ILE A 527 -32.06 16.79 9.79
C ILE A 527 -31.57 17.80 10.83
N ALA A 528 -32.45 18.65 11.35
CA ALA A 528 -32.25 19.42 12.57
C ALA A 528 -33.60 19.68 13.26
N SER A 529 -33.61 19.75 14.57
CA SER A 529 -34.78 20.09 15.38
C SER A 529 -34.43 21.14 16.44
N GLY A 530 -35.43 21.90 16.86
CA GLY A 530 -35.25 23.00 17.82
C GLY A 530 -36.48 23.15 18.71
N SER A 531 -36.32 23.89 19.80
CA SER A 531 -37.39 24.19 20.76
C SER A 531 -38.05 25.56 20.53
N SER A 532 -37.67 26.27 19.47
CA SER A 532 -38.21 27.57 19.11
C SER A 532 -39.42 27.44 18.17
N SER A 533 -39.91 28.57 17.63
CA SER A 533 -40.97 28.56 16.62
C SER A 533 -40.52 27.96 15.28
N VAL A 534 -39.21 27.79 15.05
CA VAL A 534 -38.64 26.96 13.98
C VAL A 534 -38.33 25.57 14.56
N ALA A 535 -39.30 24.66 14.50
CA ALA A 535 -39.29 23.42 15.27
C ALA A 535 -38.52 22.26 14.58
N ALA A 536 -38.63 22.12 13.27
CA ALA A 536 -37.94 21.08 12.52
C ALA A 536 -37.50 21.54 11.14
N LEU A 537 -36.31 21.11 10.72
CA LEU A 537 -35.78 21.22 9.36
C LEU A 537 -35.64 19.80 8.83
N LYS A 538 -36.20 19.53 7.66
CA LYS A 538 -36.09 18.26 6.92
C LYS A 538 -35.54 18.54 5.53
N GLY A 539 -34.88 17.53 4.95
CA GLY A 539 -34.43 17.62 3.58
C GLY A 539 -34.12 16.27 2.98
N LEU A 540 -34.34 16.15 1.67
CA LEU A 540 -34.05 14.95 0.89
C LEU A 540 -33.78 15.32 -0.56
N SER A 541 -33.10 14.44 -1.28
CA SER A 541 -32.98 14.49 -2.74
C SER A 541 -33.90 13.44 -3.36
N SER A 542 -34.62 13.82 -4.41
CA SER A 542 -35.43 12.90 -5.19
C SER A 542 -35.48 13.34 -6.66
N GLY A 543 -35.12 12.44 -7.57
CA GLY A 543 -34.90 12.79 -8.96
C GLY A 543 -33.76 13.81 -9.11
N ASN A 544 -34.02 14.90 -9.85
CA ASN A 544 -33.06 16.00 -10.04
C ASN A 544 -33.35 17.22 -9.15
N ASN A 545 -34.05 17.02 -8.03
CA ASN A 545 -34.46 18.11 -7.13
C ASN A 545 -34.00 17.85 -5.69
N LEU A 546 -33.53 18.91 -5.04
CA LEU A 546 -33.41 19.02 -3.60
C LEU A 546 -34.74 19.55 -3.03
N TYR A 547 -35.33 18.82 -2.08
CA TYR A 547 -36.49 19.28 -1.34
C TYR A 547 -36.10 19.62 0.09
N LEU A 548 -36.59 20.75 0.61
CA LEU A 548 -36.45 21.11 2.03
C LEU A 548 -37.80 21.49 2.62
N LEU A 549 -37.97 21.19 3.91
CA LEU A 549 -39.13 21.57 4.70
C LEU A 549 -38.68 22.18 6.03
N VAL A 550 -39.28 23.30 6.40
CA VAL A 550 -39.25 23.83 7.76
C VAL A 550 -40.66 23.74 8.34
N GLN A 551 -40.78 23.09 9.49
CA GLN A 551 -42.02 23.04 10.27
C GLN A 551 -41.88 23.89 11.53
N GLY A 552 -42.96 24.56 11.92
CA GLY A 552 -42.93 25.49 13.03
C GLY A 552 -44.27 26.16 13.31
N SER A 553 -44.21 27.31 13.98
CA SER A 553 -45.36 28.16 14.26
C SER A 553 -45.06 29.62 13.90
N GLY A 554 -46.05 30.31 13.34
CA GLY A 554 -45.91 31.71 12.93
C GLY A 554 -44.92 31.94 11.79
N LEU A 555 -44.66 30.95 10.92
CA LEU A 555 -43.68 31.05 9.82
C LEU A 555 -44.09 32.02 8.69
N THR A 556 -44.94 33.02 8.95
CA THR A 556 -45.39 34.02 7.98
C THR A 556 -44.32 35.08 7.68
N ASP A 557 -43.43 35.37 8.63
CA ASP A 557 -42.35 36.36 8.48
C ASP A 557 -41.29 35.92 7.46
N THR A 558 -40.47 36.85 6.98
CA THR A 558 -39.33 36.54 6.10
C THR A 558 -38.45 35.44 6.69
N GLY A 559 -37.97 34.54 5.85
CA GLY A 559 -37.05 33.49 6.27
C GLY A 559 -36.21 33.01 5.09
N ALA A 560 -35.03 32.49 5.40
CA ALA A 560 -34.06 32.13 4.39
C ALA A 560 -33.37 30.80 4.66
N PHE A 561 -33.25 29.99 3.61
CA PHE A 561 -32.36 28.83 3.58
C PHE A 561 -30.97 29.26 3.15
N TYR A 562 -29.96 28.79 3.87
CA TYR A 562 -28.55 28.94 3.55
C TYR A 562 -28.02 27.58 3.09
N ILE A 563 -27.57 27.49 1.85
CA ILE A 563 -27.17 26.24 1.20
C ILE A 563 -25.69 26.31 0.86
N ASN A 564 -24.90 25.44 1.47
CA ASN A 564 -23.53 25.14 1.06
C ASN A 564 -23.61 23.97 0.06
N ALA A 565 -23.44 24.29 -1.23
CA ALA A 565 -23.70 23.39 -2.33
C ALA A 565 -22.48 22.54 -2.71
N ASP A 566 -21.27 23.02 -2.40
CA ASP A 566 -20.00 22.33 -2.70
C ASP A 566 -19.43 21.55 -1.50
N ASN A 567 -20.08 21.62 -0.34
CA ASN A 567 -19.65 21.06 0.95
C ASN A 567 -18.27 21.56 1.39
N ASN A 568 -17.89 22.76 0.97
CA ASN A 568 -16.64 23.41 1.34
C ASN A 568 -16.93 24.63 2.22
N THR A 569 -16.43 24.62 3.45
CA THR A 569 -16.66 25.71 4.41
C THR A 569 -15.69 26.88 4.21
N ALA A 570 -14.71 26.75 3.31
CA ALA A 570 -13.78 27.81 2.94
C ALA A 570 -14.31 28.73 1.83
N THR A 571 -15.35 28.31 1.11
CA THR A 571 -16.05 29.07 0.06
C THR A 571 -17.43 29.53 0.58
N GLY A 572 -18.06 30.48 -0.12
CA GLY A 572 -19.40 30.96 0.25
C GLY A 572 -19.47 31.96 1.41
N TYR A 573 -20.70 32.24 1.86
CA TYR A 573 -21.04 33.18 2.92
C TYR A 573 -21.14 32.52 4.30
N ASN A 574 -20.51 33.10 5.32
CA ASN A 574 -20.69 32.67 6.70
C ASN A 574 -21.88 33.39 7.35
N ALA A 575 -23.03 32.71 7.37
CA ALA A 575 -24.24 33.22 8.01
C ALA A 575 -24.02 33.55 9.49
N THR A 576 -24.57 34.68 9.94
CA THR A 576 -24.41 35.15 11.33
C THR A 576 -24.86 34.08 12.32
N GLY A 577 -23.92 33.59 13.14
CA GLY A 577 -24.12 32.52 14.11
C GLY A 577 -23.88 31.09 13.58
N TRP A 578 -23.42 30.93 12.34
CA TRP A 578 -22.79 29.74 11.78
C TRP A 578 -21.47 30.13 11.10
N PRO A 579 -20.38 30.29 11.88
CA PRO A 579 -19.11 30.89 11.41
C PRO A 579 -18.35 30.06 10.36
N SER A 580 -18.80 28.83 10.11
CA SER A 580 -18.24 27.91 9.11
C SER A 580 -19.34 27.33 8.21
N SER A 581 -20.38 28.12 7.92
CA SER A 581 -21.49 27.67 7.07
C SER A 581 -21.10 27.60 5.60
N GLY A 582 -20.30 28.55 5.11
CA GLY A 582 -19.86 28.60 3.71
C GLY A 582 -21.00 28.48 2.71
N ALA A 583 -22.08 29.24 2.89
CA ALA A 583 -23.27 29.15 2.05
C ALA A 583 -23.04 29.77 0.68
N ASP A 584 -23.05 28.96 -0.37
CA ASP A 584 -22.95 29.40 -1.77
C ASP A 584 -24.25 30.02 -2.28
N TYR A 585 -25.39 29.59 -1.72
CA TYR A 585 -26.71 30.06 -2.10
C TYR A 585 -27.55 30.46 -0.90
N LEU A 586 -28.35 31.51 -1.11
CA LEU A 586 -29.37 32.01 -0.20
C LEU A 586 -30.72 31.90 -0.92
N LEU A 587 -31.65 31.15 -0.35
CA LEU A 587 -33.04 31.18 -0.79
C LEU A 587 -33.85 31.94 0.23
N GLU A 588 -34.13 33.21 -0.05
CA GLU A 588 -34.95 34.06 0.80
C GLU A 588 -36.35 34.21 0.20
N ASN A 589 -37.36 33.77 0.95
CA ASN A 589 -38.69 33.53 0.42
C ASN A 589 -38.64 32.66 -0.86
N ASN A 590 -39.17 33.15 -1.98
CA ASN A 590 -39.18 32.43 -3.25
C ASN A 590 -38.06 32.86 -4.22
N VAL A 591 -37.05 33.62 -3.77
CA VAL A 591 -35.97 34.10 -4.63
C VAL A 591 -34.64 33.47 -4.23
N LEU A 592 -34.01 32.77 -5.18
CA LEU A 592 -32.71 32.15 -5.02
C LEU A 592 -31.61 33.12 -5.46
N TYR A 593 -30.61 33.28 -4.62
CA TYR A 593 -29.42 34.08 -4.87
C TYR A 593 -28.16 33.23 -4.76
N GLN A 594 -27.16 33.54 -5.58
CA GLN A 594 -25.80 33.01 -5.49
C GLN A 594 -24.90 34.05 -4.82
N TYR A 595 -24.00 33.56 -3.97
CA TYR A 595 -23.01 34.38 -3.32
C TYR A 595 -21.96 34.90 -4.29
N THR A 596 -21.66 36.20 -4.24
CA THR A 596 -20.69 36.86 -5.11
C THR A 596 -19.59 37.61 -4.35
N GLY A 597 -19.59 37.49 -3.02
CA GLY A 597 -18.69 38.21 -2.13
C GLY A 597 -17.48 37.40 -1.66
N SER A 598 -16.87 37.87 -0.58
CA SER A 598 -15.74 37.22 0.10
C SER A 598 -16.08 36.91 1.57
N GLY A 599 -16.46 35.67 1.87
CA GLY A 599 -16.66 35.12 3.22
C GLY A 599 -17.80 35.76 4.03
N ASN A 600 -17.65 37.02 4.44
CA ASN A 600 -18.57 37.70 5.36
C ASN A 600 -19.28 38.91 4.74
N SER A 601 -18.94 39.31 3.51
CA SER A 601 -19.63 40.43 2.84
C SER A 601 -21.03 40.01 2.42
N TRP A 602 -22.05 40.84 2.69
CA TRP A 602 -23.42 40.59 2.21
C TRP A 602 -23.54 40.94 0.72
N SER A 603 -23.21 39.98 -0.16
CA SER A 603 -23.20 40.17 -1.62
C SER A 603 -23.86 38.99 -2.32
N TRP A 604 -25.03 39.22 -2.89
CA TRP A 604 -25.91 38.19 -3.43
C TRP A 604 -26.43 38.61 -4.80
N SER A 605 -26.28 37.73 -5.79
CA SER A 605 -26.84 37.92 -7.14
C SER A 605 -28.01 36.98 -7.35
N GLN A 606 -29.15 37.49 -7.80
CA GLN A 606 -30.32 36.67 -8.07
C GLN A 606 -30.02 35.66 -9.19
N VAL A 607 -30.39 34.40 -8.97
CA VAL A 607 -30.23 33.30 -9.93
C VAL A 607 -31.59 32.89 -10.50
N ALA A 608 -32.60 32.77 -9.63
CA ALA A 608 -33.92 32.29 -10.02
C ALA A 608 -35.00 32.81 -9.07
N THR A 609 -36.24 32.81 -9.55
CA THR A 609 -37.44 32.96 -8.72
C THR A 609 -38.25 31.67 -8.81
N LEU A 610 -38.50 31.03 -7.69
CA LEU A 610 -39.24 29.78 -7.61
C LEU A 610 -40.73 30.04 -7.82
N GLY A 611 -41.33 29.25 -8.72
CA GLY A 611 -42.75 29.33 -9.07
C GLY A 611 -43.65 28.42 -8.24
N THR A 612 -44.91 28.36 -8.65
CA THR A 612 -45.90 27.41 -8.11
C THR A 612 -45.41 25.98 -8.27
N GLY A 613 -45.42 25.19 -7.19
CA GLY A 613 -44.87 23.83 -7.17
C GLY A 613 -43.37 23.73 -6.87
N GLN A 614 -42.70 24.85 -6.60
CA GLN A 614 -41.30 24.89 -6.16
C GLN A 614 -41.11 25.64 -4.84
N TYR A 615 -42.05 26.51 -4.47
CA TYR A 615 -42.06 27.20 -3.19
C TYR A 615 -43.49 27.30 -2.65
N ALA A 616 -43.68 26.91 -1.40
CA ALA A 616 -44.93 27.08 -0.68
C ALA A 616 -44.65 27.47 0.78
N LYS A 617 -45.48 28.38 1.32
CA LYS A 617 -45.31 28.90 2.68
C LYS A 617 -46.65 29.25 3.31
N ASN A 618 -46.80 28.92 4.58
CA ASN A 618 -47.92 29.33 5.42
C ASN A 618 -47.44 29.51 6.89
N ALA A 619 -48.37 29.63 7.83
CA ALA A 619 -48.02 29.87 9.23
C ALA A 619 -47.30 28.71 9.94
N SER A 620 -47.32 27.50 9.39
CA SER A 620 -46.71 26.31 10.01
C SER A 620 -45.64 25.62 9.17
N VAL A 621 -45.56 25.93 7.88
CA VAL A 621 -44.68 25.27 6.90
C VAL A 621 -44.00 26.28 5.97
N VAL A 622 -42.71 26.07 5.71
CA VAL A 622 -42.01 26.58 4.52
C VAL A 622 -41.44 25.38 3.77
N GLU A 623 -41.81 25.23 2.51
CA GLU A 623 -41.47 24.08 1.69
C GLU A 623 -40.88 24.54 0.36
N ILE A 624 -39.81 23.86 -0.06
CA ILE A 624 -39.11 24.17 -1.31
C ILE A 624 -38.82 22.90 -2.10
N GLY A 625 -38.86 23.03 -3.43
CA GLY A 625 -38.37 22.04 -4.39
C GLY A 625 -37.46 22.74 -5.39
N LEU A 626 -36.17 22.46 -5.31
CA LEU A 626 -35.13 23.19 -6.02
C LEU A 626 -34.37 22.24 -6.98
N PRO A 627 -34.36 22.50 -8.30
CA PRO A 627 -33.56 21.72 -9.23
C PRO A 627 -32.07 21.81 -8.88
N LEU A 628 -31.36 20.67 -8.83
CA LEU A 628 -29.95 20.61 -8.45
C LEU A 628 -29.06 21.51 -9.34
N THR A 629 -29.41 21.61 -10.62
CA THR A 629 -28.73 22.49 -11.58
C THR A 629 -28.84 23.98 -11.22
N SER A 630 -29.88 24.39 -10.48
CA SER A 630 -30.05 25.79 -10.05
C SER A 630 -29.07 26.20 -8.96
N ILE A 631 -28.44 25.23 -8.29
CA ILE A 631 -27.42 25.44 -7.27
C ILE A 631 -26.06 24.86 -7.68
N GLY A 632 -25.87 24.53 -8.96
CA GLY A 632 -24.62 23.96 -9.47
C GLY A 632 -24.27 22.59 -8.87
N ALA A 633 -25.25 21.87 -8.31
CA ALA A 633 -25.05 20.57 -7.68
C ALA A 633 -25.45 19.41 -8.61
N SER A 634 -25.00 18.20 -8.29
CA SER A 634 -25.25 16.96 -9.03
C SER A 634 -25.52 15.78 -8.09
N SER A 635 -26.25 14.76 -8.57
CA SER A 635 -26.49 13.55 -7.79
C SER A 635 -25.16 12.86 -7.41
N GLY A 636 -25.09 12.32 -6.19
CA GLY A 636 -23.89 11.77 -5.58
C GLY A 636 -23.04 12.78 -4.80
N GLN A 637 -23.37 14.08 -4.84
CA GLN A 637 -22.73 15.10 -4.00
C GLN A 637 -23.38 15.18 -2.61
N THR A 638 -22.73 15.90 -1.69
CA THR A 638 -23.31 16.26 -0.40
C THR A 638 -23.52 17.77 -0.38
N VAL A 639 -24.67 18.22 0.08
CA VAL A 639 -24.95 19.64 0.38
C VAL A 639 -25.21 19.82 1.86
N ARG A 640 -25.03 21.03 2.38
CA ARG A 640 -25.39 21.36 3.76
C ARG A 640 -26.34 22.52 3.83
N VAL A 641 -27.26 22.47 4.79
CA VAL A 641 -28.37 23.44 4.81
C VAL A 641 -28.75 23.92 6.19
N GLY A 642 -29.03 25.20 6.30
CA GLY A 642 -29.63 25.81 7.48
C GLY A 642 -30.79 26.72 7.11
N TYR A 643 -31.63 27.05 8.08
CA TYR A 643 -32.72 28.00 7.96
C TYR A 643 -32.71 29.03 9.08
N ILE A 644 -32.90 30.30 8.74
CA ILE A 644 -33.05 31.39 9.71
C ILE A 644 -34.35 32.14 9.40
N ARG A 645 -35.22 32.29 10.41
CA ARG A 645 -36.40 33.15 10.32
C ARG A 645 -36.01 34.57 10.72
N ASN A 646 -36.31 35.52 9.85
CA ASN A 646 -36.20 36.97 10.04
C ASN A 646 -34.85 37.43 10.65
N GLY A 647 -33.74 36.80 10.23
CA GLY A 647 -32.40 37.08 10.76
C GLY A 647 -32.20 36.77 12.25
N SER A 648 -33.13 36.06 12.90
CA SER A 648 -33.15 35.87 14.35
C SER A 648 -31.96 35.07 14.88
N ALA A 649 -31.44 35.47 16.05
CA ALA A 649 -30.41 34.73 16.79
C ALA A 649 -30.90 33.37 17.33
N THR A 650 -32.21 33.23 17.56
CA THR A 650 -32.81 32.06 18.24
C THR A 650 -33.77 31.28 17.34
N GLU A 651 -34.40 31.92 16.34
CA GLU A 651 -35.32 31.29 15.40
C GLU A 651 -34.56 30.73 14.19
N ARG A 652 -33.77 29.68 14.42
CA ARG A 652 -32.89 29.06 13.42
C ARG A 652 -32.73 27.56 13.61
N LEU A 653 -32.46 26.86 12.52
CA LEU A 653 -32.01 25.47 12.53
C LEU A 653 -30.84 25.29 11.55
N PRO A 654 -29.73 24.65 11.97
CA PRO A 654 -29.48 24.12 13.31
C PRO A 654 -29.23 25.24 14.33
N ALA A 655 -29.05 24.89 15.60
CA ALA A 655 -28.78 25.87 16.66
C ALA A 655 -27.53 26.72 16.37
N GLN A 656 -27.39 27.85 17.05
CA GLN A 656 -26.21 28.71 16.93
C GLN A 656 -24.91 27.92 17.16
N ASN A 657 -23.89 28.19 16.35
CA ASN A 657 -22.58 27.53 16.32
C ASN A 657 -22.60 26.04 15.94
N ALA A 658 -23.76 25.45 15.64
CA ALA A 658 -23.81 24.11 15.08
C ALA A 658 -23.36 24.12 13.60
N ALA A 659 -22.76 23.02 13.16
CA ALA A 659 -22.49 22.79 11.75
C ALA A 659 -23.81 22.59 11.00
N LEU A 660 -23.89 23.10 9.77
CA LEU A 660 -25.04 22.85 8.90
C LEU A 660 -25.18 21.34 8.63
N PRO A 661 -26.37 20.74 8.86
CA PRO A 661 -26.62 19.33 8.59
C PRO A 661 -26.44 19.01 7.11
N ALA A 662 -25.92 17.80 6.84
CA ALA A 662 -25.64 17.31 5.50
C ALA A 662 -26.84 16.57 4.90
N ILE A 663 -27.00 16.68 3.58
CA ILE A 663 -27.95 15.93 2.76
C ILE A 663 -27.18 15.34 1.58
N SER A 664 -27.31 14.04 1.36
CA SER A 664 -26.77 13.38 0.17
C SER A 664 -27.73 13.56 -1.01
N LEU A 665 -27.20 13.99 -2.16
CA LEU A 665 -27.96 14.30 -3.39
C LEU A 665 -28.15 13.13 -4.33
#